data_AF-A0A5N5GRX6-F1
#
_entry.id   AF-A0A5N5GRX6-F1
#
_cell.length_a   1.000
_cell.length_b   1.000
_cell.length_c   1.000
_cell.angle_alpha   90.00
_cell.angle_beta   90.00
_cell.angle_gamma   90.00
#
_symmetry.space_group_name_H-M   'P 1'
#
loop_
_entity.id
_entity.type
_entity.pdbx_description
1 polymer ?
#
loop_
_entity_poly.entity_id
_entity_poly.type
_entity_poly.pdbx_seq_one_letter_code
_entity_poly.pdbx_strand_id
1 'polypeptide(L)'
;MSFLRRRKGKAASDSEPPSPPIGDESEKEKEPQTQKGQQQKQNHKKNGGEKPHKWSCVDSCCWFIGFICSIWWLLLFLYNAMPASFPQYVTEAITGPMTDPPGVKLRKEGLTAKHPVVFVPGIVTGGLELWEGHGCADGLFRKRLWGGTFGELYKRPLCWVEHMSLDNETGLDPPGVRVRPVSGLVAADYFAPGYFVWAVLIANLARIGYEEKTMYMASYDWRISFQNTEVRDQTLSRIKSNIELMVATNGGNKVVVIPHSMGVLYFLHFMKWVEAPGPMGGGGGSDWCAKHIKAVMNIGGPFLGVPKAIAGIFSMEARDIAVARAFAPGVLDKDVFGLQTLQHMMRMTRTWDATMSMIPKGGDTIWGGLDWSPEGYCNCSAKKVKNNDTNGAVEKIVNYGRIVSFGKDVAEADSSKIEMIDFRDAVKGNYLANATQCDVWTEYHEMGVGGVKAVADYKVYTAGSILDLFHFVAPKLMARGDNHFSYGIADNLDDPKYEHYKYWSNPLETKLPNAPDMEIYSMYGVGIPTERAYVYKLTPSAECYIPFQIDTSAEGGSEDPCLKGGIFSTDGDETVPVLSAGFMCAKGWRGKTRFNPAGIPTYIREYDHAPPANLLEGRGTQSGAHVDIMGNFALIEDVLRVAAGATGEELGGDKVHSDIFKWSERINLDL
;
A
#
# COMPACT_ATOMS: atom_id res chain seq x y z
N MET A 1 -44.04 7.36 -39.18
CA MET A 1 -44.50 6.42 -40.23
C MET A 1 -43.27 5.78 -40.90
N SER A 2 -43.44 4.96 -41.93
CA SER A 2 -42.44 3.95 -42.35
C SER A 2 -41.94 4.14 -43.81
N PHE A 3 -41.02 3.27 -44.23
CA PHE A 3 -40.54 2.99 -45.60
C PHE A 3 -39.53 3.98 -46.23
N LEU A 4 -38.72 3.62 -47.25
CA LEU A 4 -37.84 2.46 -47.51
C LEU A 4 -37.26 2.57 -48.95
N ARG A 5 -35.99 2.16 -49.18
CA ARG A 5 -35.38 1.83 -50.51
C ARG A 5 -35.23 3.03 -51.50
N ARG A 6 -34.48 3.01 -52.63
CA ARG A 6 -33.71 2.05 -53.50
C ARG A 6 -32.80 2.95 -54.44
N ARG A 7 -31.77 2.62 -55.24
CA ARG A 7 -30.89 1.48 -55.66
C ARG A 7 -29.95 1.99 -56.82
N LYS A 8 -28.78 1.36 -57.06
CA LYS A 8 -27.93 1.34 -58.31
C LYS A 8 -27.23 2.66 -58.76
N GLY A 9 -26.11 2.67 -59.54
CA GLY A 9 -25.05 1.66 -59.83
C GLY A 9 -24.45 1.63 -61.28
N LYS A 10 -23.13 1.34 -61.42
CA LYS A 10 -22.27 1.12 -62.66
C LYS A 10 -21.85 2.38 -63.50
N ALA A 11 -20.77 2.41 -64.33
CA ALA A 11 -19.49 1.65 -64.47
C ALA A 11 -18.56 2.28 -65.59
N ALA A 12 -17.29 1.81 -65.72
CA ALA A 12 -16.25 2.04 -66.78
C ALA A 12 -15.61 3.46 -66.88
N SER A 13 -14.31 3.75 -67.18
CA SER A 13 -13.12 3.05 -67.75
C SER A 13 -12.99 3.08 -69.31
N ASP A 14 -11.81 3.13 -70.00
CA ASP A 14 -10.35 2.92 -69.75
C ASP A 14 -9.44 3.74 -70.74
N SER A 15 -8.10 3.95 -70.51
CA SER A 15 -7.00 4.08 -71.55
C SER A 15 -5.59 4.52 -71.05
N GLU A 16 -4.54 4.29 -71.87
CA GLU A 16 -3.06 4.24 -71.61
C GLU A 16 -2.24 4.64 -72.88
N PRO A 17 -0.87 4.62 -72.95
CA PRO A 17 0.19 4.69 -71.92
C PRO A 17 1.08 5.97 -72.16
N PRO A 18 2.34 6.05 -72.72
CA PRO A 18 3.44 5.11 -73.08
C PRO A 18 4.79 5.37 -72.32
N SER A 19 5.95 4.87 -72.80
CA SER A 19 7.29 4.88 -72.14
C SER A 19 8.44 4.44 -73.12
N PRO A 20 9.70 4.09 -72.73
CA PRO A 20 10.48 4.29 -71.48
C PRO A 20 11.69 5.24 -71.76
N PRO A 21 13.04 4.97 -71.73
CA PRO A 21 13.93 3.83 -71.35
C PRO A 21 14.95 4.19 -70.20
N ILE A 22 16.12 3.55 -69.97
CA ILE A 22 16.49 2.18 -69.47
C ILE A 22 17.91 2.23 -68.80
N GLY A 23 18.14 1.47 -67.71
CA GLY A 23 19.44 0.82 -67.37
C GLY A 23 20.41 1.46 -66.35
N ASP A 24 21.27 0.70 -65.63
CA ASP A 24 21.25 -0.75 -65.30
C ASP A 24 22.28 -1.15 -64.18
N GLU A 25 22.43 -2.46 -63.91
CA GLU A 25 23.34 -3.19 -62.97
C GLU A 25 22.91 -3.21 -61.47
N SER A 26 22.75 -4.31 -60.69
CA SER A 26 23.22 -5.74 -60.63
C SER A 26 24.31 -5.99 -59.55
N GLU A 27 24.55 -7.17 -58.94
CA GLU A 27 24.11 -8.57 -59.16
C GLU A 27 24.36 -9.49 -57.90
N LYS A 28 24.01 -10.79 -57.98
CA LYS A 28 24.58 -12.00 -57.27
C LYS A 28 24.07 -12.45 -55.87
N GLU A 29 24.04 -13.75 -55.50
CA GLU A 29 23.87 -15.04 -56.25
C GLU A 29 23.91 -16.30 -55.31
N LYS A 30 23.62 -17.49 -55.89
CA LYS A 30 24.07 -18.89 -55.58
C LYS A 30 23.18 -19.85 -54.76
N GLU A 31 22.82 -20.97 -55.42
CA GLU A 31 22.84 -22.33 -54.85
C GLU A 31 23.03 -23.40 -55.99
N PRO A 32 23.77 -24.52 -55.82
CA PRO A 32 24.18 -25.40 -56.93
C PRO A 32 23.48 -26.79 -57.04
N GLN A 33 23.78 -27.51 -58.13
CA GLN A 33 23.16 -28.78 -58.57
C GLN A 33 23.84 -30.06 -58.04
N THR A 34 23.17 -31.22 -58.12
CA THR A 34 23.78 -32.47 -58.60
C THR A 34 22.74 -33.47 -59.18
N GLN A 35 23.18 -34.61 -59.76
CA GLN A 35 22.38 -35.45 -60.66
C GLN A 35 22.45 -36.98 -60.40
N LYS A 36 21.54 -37.72 -61.10
CA LYS A 36 21.65 -39.07 -61.71
C LYS A 36 21.23 -40.33 -60.93
N GLY A 37 20.40 -41.13 -61.63
CA GLY A 37 20.14 -42.56 -61.42
C GLY A 37 18.74 -42.90 -60.88
N GLN A 38 18.03 -43.94 -61.34
CA GLN A 38 18.22 -44.83 -62.50
C GLN A 38 16.86 -45.41 -62.97
N GLN A 39 16.80 -45.79 -64.26
CA GLN A 39 15.88 -46.76 -64.91
C GLN A 39 14.35 -46.67 -64.70
N GLN A 40 13.64 -46.48 -65.81
CA GLN A 40 12.25 -46.97 -65.98
C GLN A 40 12.25 -48.48 -66.25
N LYS A 41 11.24 -49.21 -65.75
CA LYS A 41 10.64 -50.33 -66.50
C LYS A 41 9.21 -50.72 -66.06
N GLN A 42 8.31 -50.70 -67.04
CA GLN A 42 7.13 -51.57 -67.21
C GLN A 42 6.02 -51.60 -66.14
N ASN A 43 4.93 -50.88 -66.47
CA ASN A 43 3.55 -51.39 -66.58
C ASN A 43 3.11 -52.58 -65.69
N HIS A 44 2.07 -52.36 -64.87
CA HIS A 44 0.76 -52.96 -65.18
C HIS A 44 -0.41 -52.16 -64.61
N LYS A 45 -1.52 -52.09 -65.36
CA LYS A 45 -2.81 -51.56 -64.86
C LYS A 45 -3.53 -52.62 -64.02
N LYS A 46 -4.11 -52.23 -62.88
CA LYS A 46 -5.59 -52.29 -62.66
C LYS A 46 -6.04 -51.70 -61.31
N ASN A 47 -7.34 -51.40 -61.27
CA ASN A 47 -8.21 -51.15 -60.10
C ASN A 47 -7.75 -50.07 -59.11
N GLY A 48 -8.35 -48.88 -59.24
CA GLY A 48 -8.30 -47.87 -58.18
C GLY A 48 -9.26 -48.23 -57.04
N GLY A 49 -8.70 -48.56 -55.88
CA GLY A 49 -9.41 -48.42 -54.61
C GLY A 49 -9.36 -46.95 -54.13
N GLU A 50 -10.30 -46.57 -53.28
CA GLU A 50 -10.34 -45.23 -52.69
C GLU A 50 -9.09 -44.98 -51.84
N LYS A 51 -8.55 -43.75 -51.91
CA LYS A 51 -7.44 -43.33 -51.05
C LYS A 51 -7.99 -42.69 -49.79
N PRO A 52 -7.49 -43.04 -48.58
CA PRO A 52 -7.92 -42.36 -47.36
C PRO A 52 -7.54 -40.87 -47.41
N HIS A 53 -8.44 -40.03 -46.91
CA HIS A 53 -8.23 -38.58 -46.85
C HIS A 53 -7.07 -38.25 -45.91
N LYS A 54 -5.93 -37.84 -46.45
CA LYS A 54 -4.81 -37.34 -45.64
C LYS A 54 -5.25 -36.04 -44.97
N TRP A 55 -5.43 -36.05 -43.64
CA TRP A 55 -5.45 -34.83 -42.86
C TRP A 55 -4.13 -34.07 -43.06
N SER A 56 -4.22 -32.76 -43.27
CA SER A 56 -3.07 -31.88 -43.26
C SER A 56 -2.63 -31.55 -41.83
N CYS A 57 -1.43 -31.01 -41.68
CA CYS A 57 -0.96 -30.50 -40.38
C CYS A 57 -1.86 -29.35 -39.88
N VAL A 58 -2.47 -28.59 -40.79
CA VAL A 58 -3.43 -27.52 -40.47
C VAL A 58 -4.72 -28.09 -39.90
N ASP A 59 -5.28 -29.15 -40.50
CA ASP A 59 -6.49 -29.83 -39.98
C ASP A 59 -6.26 -30.36 -38.57
N SER A 60 -5.11 -31.01 -38.34
CA SER A 60 -4.72 -31.52 -37.02
C SER A 60 -4.55 -30.41 -35.98
N CYS A 61 -3.94 -29.28 -36.37
CA CYS A 61 -3.77 -28.12 -35.49
C CYS A 61 -5.12 -27.46 -35.15
N CYS A 62 -5.98 -27.25 -36.14
CA CYS A 62 -7.34 -26.74 -35.94
C CYS A 62 -8.21 -27.69 -35.09
N TRP A 63 -8.06 -29.00 -35.25
CA TRP A 63 -8.74 -30.00 -34.41
C TRP A 63 -8.22 -29.99 -32.97
N PHE A 64 -6.91 -29.85 -32.77
CA PHE A 64 -6.30 -29.74 -31.44
C PHE A 64 -6.69 -28.45 -30.71
N ILE A 65 -6.69 -27.31 -31.40
CA ILE A 65 -7.20 -26.03 -30.86
C ILE A 65 -8.70 -26.14 -30.57
N GLY A 66 -9.48 -26.71 -31.48
CA GLY A 66 -10.90 -26.98 -31.27
C GLY A 66 -11.16 -27.86 -30.04
N PHE A 67 -10.37 -28.91 -29.86
CA PHE A 67 -10.43 -29.81 -28.71
C PHE A 67 -10.04 -29.12 -27.39
N ILE A 68 -8.99 -28.30 -27.37
CA ILE A 68 -8.62 -27.47 -26.21
C ILE A 68 -9.74 -26.49 -25.87
N CYS A 69 -10.30 -25.78 -26.86
CA CYS A 69 -11.44 -24.89 -26.66
C CYS A 69 -12.67 -25.65 -26.14
N SER A 70 -12.98 -26.83 -26.69
CA SER A 70 -14.10 -27.67 -26.21
C SER A 70 -13.88 -28.17 -24.78
N ILE A 71 -12.66 -28.58 -24.41
CA ILE A 71 -12.32 -28.94 -23.03
C ILE A 71 -12.42 -27.72 -22.12
N TRP A 72 -11.92 -26.56 -22.54
CA TRP A 72 -11.98 -25.33 -21.73
C TRP A 72 -13.43 -24.90 -21.48
N TRP A 73 -14.28 -24.90 -22.51
CA TRP A 73 -15.72 -24.64 -22.36
C TRP A 73 -16.45 -25.72 -21.56
N LEU A 74 -16.05 -26.99 -21.66
CA LEU A 74 -16.60 -28.08 -20.84
C LEU A 74 -16.21 -27.91 -19.36
N LEU A 75 -14.95 -27.59 -19.07
CA LEU A 75 -14.47 -27.30 -17.72
C LEU A 75 -15.12 -26.04 -17.15
N LEU A 76 -15.29 -24.99 -17.95
CA LEU A 76 -16.01 -23.78 -17.56
C LEU A 76 -17.50 -24.08 -17.28
N PHE A 77 -18.14 -24.92 -18.10
CA PHE A 77 -19.50 -25.37 -17.88
C PHE A 77 -19.62 -26.22 -16.60
N LEU A 78 -18.75 -27.20 -16.40
CA LEU A 78 -18.69 -28.02 -15.19
C LEU A 78 -18.41 -27.17 -13.93
N TYR A 79 -17.57 -26.14 -14.04
CA TYR A 79 -17.31 -25.20 -12.96
C TYR A 79 -18.56 -24.38 -12.59
N ASN A 80 -19.31 -23.89 -13.58
CA ASN A 80 -20.56 -23.15 -13.34
C ASN A 80 -21.75 -24.07 -12.99
N ALA A 81 -21.67 -25.37 -13.29
CA ALA A 81 -22.68 -26.38 -12.97
C ALA A 81 -22.38 -27.13 -11.65
N MET A 82 -21.20 -26.97 -11.06
CA MET A 82 -20.90 -27.50 -9.73
C MET A 82 -21.80 -26.81 -8.68
N PRO A 83 -22.44 -27.56 -7.77
CA PRO A 83 -23.09 -26.98 -6.61
C PRO A 83 -22.10 -26.18 -5.78
N ALA A 84 -22.51 -25.01 -5.27
CA ALA A 84 -21.65 -24.16 -4.41
C ALA A 84 -21.16 -24.85 -3.13
N SER A 85 -21.82 -25.95 -2.71
CA SER A 85 -21.42 -26.81 -1.61
C SER A 85 -20.31 -27.82 -1.96
N PHE A 86 -20.02 -28.08 -3.24
CA PHE A 86 -19.02 -29.08 -3.64
C PHE A 86 -17.58 -28.69 -3.25
N PRO A 87 -17.12 -27.43 -3.44
CA PRO A 87 -15.82 -27.00 -2.90
C PRO A 87 -15.75 -27.08 -1.37
N GLN A 88 -16.85 -26.76 -0.66
CA GLN A 88 -16.90 -26.89 0.80
C GLN A 88 -16.79 -28.36 1.24
N TYR A 89 -17.53 -29.27 0.61
CA TYR A 89 -17.48 -30.71 0.90
C TYR A 89 -16.10 -31.31 0.63
N VAL A 90 -15.45 -30.93 -0.48
CA VAL A 90 -14.09 -31.38 -0.79
C VAL A 90 -13.07 -30.82 0.21
N THR A 91 -13.21 -29.56 0.63
CA THR A 91 -12.34 -28.97 1.66
C THR A 91 -12.54 -29.66 3.01
N GLU A 92 -13.78 -29.79 3.47
CA GLU A 92 -14.15 -30.45 4.74
C GLU A 92 -13.69 -31.92 4.79
N ALA A 93 -13.74 -32.65 3.66
CA ALA A 93 -13.23 -34.01 3.55
C ALA A 93 -11.69 -34.12 3.55
N ILE A 94 -10.96 -33.01 3.32
CA ILE A 94 -9.49 -32.96 3.28
C ILE A 94 -8.90 -32.36 4.57
N THR A 95 -9.51 -31.30 5.11
CA THR A 95 -9.01 -30.55 6.27
C THR A 95 -9.75 -30.86 7.57
N GLY A 96 -10.85 -31.62 7.52
CA GLY A 96 -11.76 -31.80 8.64
C GLY A 96 -12.79 -30.66 8.76
N PRO A 97 -13.65 -30.68 9.80
CA PRO A 97 -14.72 -29.70 9.97
C PRO A 97 -14.15 -28.29 10.10
N MET A 98 -14.61 -27.38 9.25
CA MET A 98 -14.20 -25.97 9.31
C MET A 98 -14.56 -25.36 10.66
N THR A 99 -13.64 -24.60 11.23
CA THR A 99 -13.90 -23.81 12.44
C THR A 99 -15.01 -22.78 12.14
N ASP A 100 -15.94 -22.61 13.08
CA ASP A 100 -16.98 -21.57 12.97
C ASP A 100 -16.32 -20.20 12.75
N PRO A 101 -16.71 -19.42 11.72
CA PRO A 101 -16.30 -18.04 11.59
C PRO A 101 -16.63 -17.26 12.88
N PRO A 102 -15.82 -16.29 13.32
CA PRO A 102 -15.95 -15.67 14.65
C PRO A 102 -17.36 -15.17 14.97
N GLY A 103 -18.05 -14.52 14.03
CA GLY A 103 -19.44 -14.06 14.22
C GLY A 103 -20.47 -15.19 14.39
N VAL A 104 -20.20 -16.40 13.88
CA VAL A 104 -21.03 -17.60 14.10
C VAL A 104 -20.72 -18.21 15.48
N LYS A 105 -19.43 -18.30 15.84
CA LYS A 105 -18.96 -18.73 17.17
C LYS A 105 -19.54 -17.85 18.28
N LEU A 106 -19.33 -16.53 18.20
CA LEU A 106 -19.77 -15.59 19.22
C LEU A 106 -21.30 -15.49 19.34
N ARG A 107 -22.04 -15.69 18.24
CA ARG A 107 -23.50 -15.85 18.31
C ARG A 107 -23.93 -17.13 19.04
N LYS A 108 -23.18 -18.23 18.94
CA LYS A 108 -23.40 -19.46 19.73
C LYS A 108 -23.08 -19.23 21.22
N GLU A 109 -22.14 -18.35 21.53
CA GLU A 109 -21.86 -17.86 22.89
C GLU A 109 -22.91 -16.84 23.40
N GLY A 110 -23.85 -16.41 22.56
CA GLY A 110 -24.94 -15.50 22.93
C GLY A 110 -24.64 -14.00 22.78
N LEU A 111 -23.51 -13.62 22.16
CA LEU A 111 -23.17 -12.21 21.94
C LEU A 111 -24.11 -11.57 20.89
N THR A 112 -24.48 -10.33 21.14
CA THR A 112 -25.32 -9.48 20.28
C THR A 112 -24.70 -8.09 20.11
N ALA A 113 -25.13 -7.36 19.08
CA ALA A 113 -24.77 -5.95 18.91
C ALA A 113 -25.14 -5.10 20.13
N LYS A 114 -24.24 -4.17 20.51
CA LYS A 114 -24.42 -3.27 21.66
C LYS A 114 -23.87 -1.87 21.40
N HIS A 115 -22.57 -1.74 21.11
CA HIS A 115 -21.94 -0.46 20.79
C HIS A 115 -21.93 -0.23 19.27
N PRO A 116 -22.34 0.94 18.73
CA PRO A 116 -22.29 1.19 17.29
C PRO A 116 -20.84 1.21 16.80
N VAL A 117 -20.59 0.71 15.59
CA VAL A 117 -19.23 0.52 15.06
C VAL A 117 -18.92 1.58 14.00
N VAL A 118 -17.75 2.21 14.10
CA VAL A 118 -17.26 3.20 13.14
C VAL A 118 -15.94 2.74 12.54
N PHE A 119 -15.92 2.46 11.24
CA PHE A 119 -14.71 2.08 10.51
C PHE A 119 -14.02 3.34 9.96
N VAL A 120 -12.70 3.46 10.13
CA VAL A 120 -11.91 4.55 9.55
C VAL A 120 -10.86 3.97 8.60
N PRO A 121 -11.00 4.13 7.26
CA PRO A 121 -10.16 3.47 6.28
C PRO A 121 -8.71 3.97 6.30
N GLY A 122 -7.78 3.09 5.91
CA GLY A 122 -6.39 3.44 5.64
C GLY A 122 -6.18 4.10 4.28
N ILE A 123 -4.95 4.56 4.02
CA ILE A 123 -4.55 5.06 2.70
C ILE A 123 -4.88 4.02 1.61
N VAL A 124 -5.25 4.48 0.41
CA VAL A 124 -5.70 3.67 -0.74
C VAL A 124 -6.87 2.71 -0.51
N THR A 125 -7.38 2.47 0.70
CA THR A 125 -8.45 1.47 0.93
C THR A 125 -9.86 1.94 0.60
N GLY A 126 -10.11 3.25 0.64
CA GLY A 126 -11.41 3.84 0.28
C GLY A 126 -11.52 4.14 -1.23
N GLY A 127 -12.63 3.77 -1.86
CA GLY A 127 -12.89 4.11 -3.26
C GLY A 127 -13.03 5.60 -3.51
N LEU A 128 -12.53 6.09 -4.66
CA LEU A 128 -12.63 7.49 -5.10
C LEU A 128 -13.35 7.58 -6.46
N GLU A 129 -14.20 8.59 -6.60
CA GLU A 129 -15.14 8.77 -7.73
C GLU A 129 -14.96 10.14 -8.42
N LEU A 130 -15.08 10.16 -9.75
CA LEU A 130 -14.95 11.38 -10.55
C LEU A 130 -16.25 12.19 -10.61
N TRP A 131 -16.19 13.48 -10.27
CA TRP A 131 -17.29 14.44 -10.33
C TRP A 131 -17.09 15.56 -11.35
N GLU A 132 -15.86 15.78 -11.80
CA GLU A 132 -15.49 16.74 -12.85
C GLU A 132 -14.10 16.37 -13.38
N GLY A 133 -13.86 16.52 -14.68
CA GLY A 133 -12.60 16.16 -15.30
C GLY A 133 -12.48 16.67 -16.73
N HIS A 134 -11.25 16.66 -17.25
CA HIS A 134 -10.93 17.07 -18.62
C HIS A 134 -11.43 16.04 -19.64
N GLY A 135 -11.52 16.43 -20.93
CA GLY A 135 -12.10 15.56 -21.99
C GLY A 135 -11.42 14.20 -22.18
N CYS A 136 -10.18 14.00 -21.70
CA CYS A 136 -9.57 12.67 -21.67
C CYS A 136 -10.32 11.69 -20.73
N ALA A 137 -11.08 12.21 -19.77
CA ALA A 137 -11.94 11.46 -18.84
C ALA A 137 -13.39 11.37 -19.35
N ASP A 138 -13.68 11.72 -20.61
CA ASP A 138 -15.03 11.59 -21.19
C ASP A 138 -15.55 10.15 -21.04
N GLY A 139 -16.77 10.07 -20.50
CA GLY A 139 -17.44 8.83 -20.13
C GLY A 139 -17.10 8.28 -18.72
N LEU A 140 -16.28 8.98 -17.91
CA LEU A 140 -15.91 8.55 -16.54
C LEU A 140 -16.64 9.30 -15.41
N PHE A 141 -17.47 10.30 -15.71
CA PHE A 141 -18.29 10.99 -14.71
C PHE A 141 -19.12 10.01 -13.87
N ARG A 142 -19.10 10.19 -12.54
CA ARG A 142 -19.74 9.34 -11.52
C ARG A 142 -19.34 7.86 -11.60
N LYS A 143 -18.09 7.59 -12.03
CA LYS A 143 -17.44 6.28 -11.93
C LYS A 143 -16.26 6.34 -10.96
N ARG A 144 -15.95 5.19 -10.36
CA ARG A 144 -14.78 5.01 -9.50
C ARG A 144 -13.48 5.06 -10.33
N LEU A 145 -12.63 6.04 -10.06
CA LEU A 145 -11.23 6.07 -10.53
C LEU A 145 -10.32 5.21 -9.64
N TRP A 146 -10.75 4.97 -8.39
CA TRP A 146 -10.07 4.12 -7.42
C TRP A 146 -11.05 3.24 -6.67
N GLY A 147 -10.65 2.02 -6.31
CA GLY A 147 -11.54 1.03 -5.68
C GLY A 147 -12.63 0.50 -6.62
N GLY A 148 -12.28 0.22 -7.88
CA GLY A 148 -13.20 -0.24 -8.92
C GLY A 148 -12.51 -1.13 -9.95
N THR A 149 -13.00 -1.17 -11.20
CA THR A 149 -12.31 -1.89 -12.28
C THR A 149 -11.10 -1.07 -12.76
N PHE A 150 -9.88 -1.55 -12.49
CA PHE A 150 -8.61 -0.93 -12.93
C PHE A 150 -8.45 -0.76 -14.45
N GLY A 151 -9.40 -1.20 -15.27
CA GLY A 151 -9.36 -1.10 -16.72
C GLY A 151 -9.14 0.34 -17.26
N GLU A 152 -9.53 1.39 -16.53
CA GLU A 152 -9.29 2.77 -16.99
C GLU A 152 -7.83 3.23 -16.77
N LEU A 153 -7.15 2.75 -15.72
CA LEU A 153 -5.70 2.94 -15.55
C LEU A 153 -4.94 2.32 -16.74
N TYR A 154 -5.33 1.12 -17.17
CA TYR A 154 -4.70 0.46 -18.33
C TYR A 154 -5.07 1.09 -19.69
N LYS A 155 -6.25 1.69 -19.84
CA LYS A 155 -6.69 2.34 -21.10
C LYS A 155 -6.19 3.76 -21.27
N ARG A 156 -6.08 4.53 -20.19
CA ARG A 156 -5.81 5.98 -20.21
C ARG A 156 -4.86 6.38 -19.06
N PRO A 157 -3.66 5.78 -18.94
CA PRO A 157 -2.80 5.94 -17.76
C PRO A 157 -2.45 7.40 -17.46
N LEU A 158 -2.06 8.20 -18.46
CA LEU A 158 -1.72 9.61 -18.26
C LEU A 158 -2.92 10.44 -17.77
N CYS A 159 -4.11 10.20 -18.31
CA CYS A 159 -5.35 10.87 -17.88
C CYS A 159 -5.73 10.46 -16.44
N TRP A 160 -5.54 9.19 -16.09
CA TRP A 160 -5.76 8.71 -14.72
C TRP A 160 -4.78 9.38 -13.74
N VAL A 161 -3.49 9.47 -14.09
CA VAL A 161 -2.45 10.17 -13.30
C VAL A 161 -2.81 11.65 -13.12
N GLU A 162 -3.25 12.32 -14.17
CA GLU A 162 -3.70 13.72 -14.15
C GLU A 162 -4.86 13.94 -13.16
N HIS A 163 -5.90 13.10 -13.22
CA HIS A 163 -7.10 13.25 -12.38
C HIS A 163 -6.91 12.75 -10.93
N MET A 164 -5.94 11.87 -10.69
CA MET A 164 -5.59 11.38 -9.35
C MET A 164 -4.55 12.25 -8.65
N SER A 165 -3.82 13.10 -9.39
CA SER A 165 -2.96 14.13 -8.82
C SER A 165 -3.79 15.17 -8.05
N LEU A 166 -3.15 15.82 -7.08
CA LEU A 166 -3.60 17.03 -6.43
C LEU A 166 -2.82 18.23 -6.99
N ASP A 167 -3.33 19.43 -6.76
CA ASP A 167 -2.63 20.66 -7.10
C ASP A 167 -1.37 20.86 -6.26
N ASN A 168 -0.28 21.31 -6.90
CA ASN A 168 1.05 21.29 -6.32
C ASN A 168 1.34 22.49 -5.40
N GLU A 169 0.45 23.48 -5.35
CA GLU A 169 0.54 24.63 -4.43
C GLU A 169 -0.46 24.50 -3.27
N THR A 170 -1.70 24.08 -3.55
CA THR A 170 -2.80 24.06 -2.57
C THR A 170 -3.06 22.72 -1.89
N GLY A 171 -2.61 21.59 -2.48
CA GLY A 171 -2.91 20.25 -1.94
C GLY A 171 -4.39 19.85 -2.05
N LEU A 172 -5.13 20.45 -2.98
CA LEU A 172 -6.55 20.18 -3.28
C LEU A 172 -6.70 19.60 -4.70
N ASP A 173 -7.93 19.39 -5.20
CA ASP A 173 -8.10 18.94 -6.59
C ASP A 173 -7.65 20.03 -7.59
N PRO A 174 -7.00 19.69 -8.72
CA PRO A 174 -6.62 20.65 -9.75
C PRO A 174 -7.83 21.36 -10.39
N PRO A 175 -7.65 22.59 -10.93
CA PRO A 175 -8.70 23.28 -11.69
C PRO A 175 -9.24 22.40 -12.83
N GLY A 176 -10.56 22.28 -12.94
CA GLY A 176 -11.22 21.40 -13.93
C GLY A 176 -11.33 19.92 -13.53
N VAL A 177 -10.80 19.55 -12.35
CA VAL A 177 -10.88 18.20 -11.77
C VAL A 177 -11.61 18.24 -10.43
N ARG A 178 -12.51 17.29 -10.18
CA ARG A 178 -13.06 17.02 -8.84
C ARG A 178 -13.18 15.53 -8.61
N VAL A 179 -12.44 15.01 -7.64
CA VAL A 179 -12.52 13.61 -7.19
C VAL A 179 -13.00 13.57 -5.74
N ARG A 180 -13.91 12.66 -5.40
CA ARG A 180 -14.53 12.59 -4.06
C ARG A 180 -14.55 11.15 -3.53
N PRO A 181 -14.52 10.95 -2.19
CA PRO A 181 -14.66 9.63 -1.62
C PRO A 181 -16.04 9.05 -1.91
N VAL A 182 -16.09 7.75 -2.17
CA VAL A 182 -17.34 6.98 -2.19
C VAL A 182 -17.87 6.90 -0.76
N SER A 183 -19.18 7.08 -0.57
CA SER A 183 -19.84 7.06 0.74
C SER A 183 -20.44 5.70 1.10
N GLY A 184 -20.59 5.43 2.41
CA GLY A 184 -21.26 4.23 2.95
C GLY A 184 -20.33 3.00 3.03
N LEU A 185 -20.83 1.89 3.55
CA LEU A 185 -20.05 0.64 3.74
C LEU A 185 -19.41 0.16 2.41
N VAL A 186 -20.18 0.29 1.33
CA VAL A 186 -19.79 -0.05 -0.06
C VAL A 186 -18.53 0.69 -0.56
N ALA A 187 -18.08 1.74 0.13
CA ALA A 187 -16.85 2.46 -0.15
C ALA A 187 -15.58 1.62 0.05
N ALA A 188 -15.60 0.65 0.95
CA ALA A 188 -14.42 -0.15 1.32
C ALA A 188 -14.70 -1.65 1.60
N ASP A 189 -15.96 -2.11 1.53
CA ASP A 189 -16.29 -3.56 1.55
C ASP A 189 -15.47 -4.34 0.49
N TYR A 190 -15.61 -3.90 -0.77
CA TYR A 190 -15.03 -4.49 -1.97
C TYR A 190 -14.18 -3.43 -2.66
N PHE A 191 -12.86 -3.54 -2.53
CA PHE A 191 -11.91 -2.63 -3.16
C PHE A 191 -11.72 -2.96 -4.65
N ALA A 192 -11.62 -4.25 -4.97
CA ALA A 192 -11.67 -4.78 -6.33
C ALA A 192 -12.30 -6.18 -6.31
N PRO A 193 -12.72 -6.75 -7.45
CA PRO A 193 -13.15 -8.15 -7.51
C PRO A 193 -12.03 -9.08 -6.99
N GLY A 194 -12.31 -9.80 -5.89
CA GLY A 194 -11.33 -10.65 -5.20
C GLY A 194 -10.45 -9.96 -4.15
N TYR A 195 -10.55 -8.63 -3.98
CA TYR A 195 -9.80 -7.88 -2.95
C TYR A 195 -10.77 -7.25 -1.94
N PHE A 196 -10.97 -7.96 -0.84
CA PHE A 196 -11.87 -7.56 0.24
C PHE A 196 -11.04 -6.92 1.36
N VAL A 197 -11.41 -5.72 1.80
CA VAL A 197 -10.72 -5.03 2.90
C VAL A 197 -11.54 -5.17 4.17
N TRP A 198 -12.77 -4.63 4.18
CA TRP A 198 -13.62 -4.62 5.38
C TRP A 198 -14.74 -5.67 5.38
N ALA A 199 -15.11 -6.23 4.21
CA ALA A 199 -16.28 -7.09 4.08
C ALA A 199 -16.26 -8.34 4.97
N VAL A 200 -15.08 -8.90 5.30
CA VAL A 200 -14.98 -10.07 6.19
C VAL A 200 -15.35 -9.71 7.63
N LEU A 201 -14.88 -8.56 8.13
CA LEU A 201 -15.20 -8.07 9.46
C LEU A 201 -16.67 -7.65 9.56
N ILE A 202 -17.17 -6.90 8.57
CA ILE A 202 -18.56 -6.46 8.47
C ILE A 202 -19.53 -7.66 8.39
N ALA A 203 -19.19 -8.69 7.61
CA ALA A 203 -20.00 -9.91 7.55
C ALA A 203 -20.02 -10.70 8.86
N ASN A 204 -18.96 -10.63 9.68
CA ASN A 204 -18.93 -11.25 11.01
C ASN A 204 -19.73 -10.43 12.03
N LEU A 205 -19.60 -9.10 12.05
CA LEU A 205 -20.46 -8.20 12.86
C LEU A 205 -21.95 -8.43 12.54
N ALA A 206 -22.30 -8.55 11.26
CA ALA A 206 -23.68 -8.84 10.84
C ALA A 206 -24.22 -10.19 11.37
N ARG A 207 -23.36 -11.17 11.71
CA ARG A 207 -23.83 -12.42 12.35
C ARG A 207 -24.33 -12.20 13.77
N ILE A 208 -23.73 -11.28 14.54
CA ILE A 208 -24.18 -10.94 15.90
C ILE A 208 -25.22 -9.80 15.94
N GLY A 209 -25.80 -9.44 14.78
CA GLY A 209 -26.95 -8.53 14.68
C GLY A 209 -26.62 -7.08 14.35
N TYR A 210 -25.40 -6.76 13.90
CA TYR A 210 -25.11 -5.45 13.34
C TYR A 210 -25.74 -5.26 11.95
N GLU A 211 -26.25 -4.05 11.72
CA GLU A 211 -26.90 -3.61 10.48
C GLU A 211 -26.51 -2.15 10.15
N GLU A 212 -26.88 -1.63 8.97
CA GLU A 212 -26.35 -0.37 8.42
C GLU A 212 -26.48 0.85 9.36
N LYS A 213 -27.63 1.04 10.03
CA LYS A 213 -27.82 2.11 11.05
C LYS A 213 -26.92 1.98 12.29
N THR A 214 -26.24 0.84 12.49
CA THR A 214 -25.31 0.59 13.59
C THR A 214 -23.84 0.50 13.15
N MET A 215 -23.56 0.67 11.85
CA MET A 215 -22.24 0.55 11.25
C MET A 215 -21.96 1.71 10.29
N TYR A 216 -21.01 2.58 10.62
CA TYR A 216 -20.66 3.75 9.82
C TYR A 216 -19.25 3.62 9.22
N MET A 217 -19.11 3.84 7.92
CA MET A 217 -17.83 3.97 7.23
C MET A 217 -17.46 5.45 7.13
N ALA A 218 -16.44 5.88 7.87
CA ALA A 218 -15.92 7.24 7.86
C ALA A 218 -15.05 7.50 6.61
N SER A 219 -15.67 7.42 5.43
CA SER A 219 -15.00 7.58 4.13
C SER A 219 -14.46 9.01 3.92
N TYR A 220 -13.15 9.13 3.69
CA TYR A 220 -12.46 10.40 3.38
C TYR A 220 -11.57 10.24 2.13
N ASP A 221 -11.20 11.37 1.52
CA ASP A 221 -10.19 11.37 0.44
C ASP A 221 -8.81 11.23 1.06
N TRP A 222 -8.23 10.04 0.94
CA TRP A 222 -6.95 9.66 1.53
C TRP A 222 -5.73 10.25 0.82
N ARG A 223 -5.90 11.11 -0.19
CA ARG A 223 -4.80 11.82 -0.86
C ARG A 223 -4.46 13.15 -0.16
N ILE A 224 -5.47 13.90 0.28
CA ILE A 224 -5.34 15.26 0.81
C ILE A 224 -4.95 15.27 2.29
N SER A 225 -4.33 16.35 2.75
CA SER A 225 -3.95 16.51 4.16
C SER A 225 -5.17 16.46 5.09
N PHE A 226 -4.98 16.04 6.35
CA PHE A 226 -6.09 15.72 7.26
C PHE A 226 -7.00 16.92 7.51
N GLN A 227 -6.44 18.11 7.73
CA GLN A 227 -7.24 19.34 7.89
C GLN A 227 -7.93 19.75 6.58
N ASN A 228 -7.34 19.50 5.41
CA ASN A 228 -7.98 19.80 4.12
C ASN A 228 -9.20 18.92 3.83
N THR A 229 -9.33 17.73 4.45
CA THR A 229 -10.58 16.95 4.40
C THR A 229 -11.78 17.66 5.04
N GLU A 230 -11.53 18.55 6.00
CA GLU A 230 -12.55 19.42 6.58
C GLU A 230 -12.77 20.66 5.71
N VAL A 231 -11.70 21.33 5.28
CA VAL A 231 -11.80 22.55 4.43
C VAL A 231 -12.53 22.27 3.11
N ARG A 232 -12.25 21.15 2.44
CA ARG A 232 -12.84 20.81 1.13
C ARG A 232 -14.21 20.14 1.23
N ASP A 233 -14.33 19.16 2.13
CA ASP A 233 -15.46 18.22 2.13
C ASP A 233 -16.26 18.21 3.45
N GLN A 234 -15.86 18.97 4.47
CA GLN A 234 -16.45 18.99 5.83
C GLN A 234 -16.48 17.59 6.47
N THR A 235 -15.42 16.80 6.24
CA THR A 235 -15.38 15.37 6.60
C THR A 235 -15.27 15.13 8.10
N LEU A 236 -14.50 15.93 8.83
CA LEU A 236 -14.36 15.79 10.29
C LEU A 236 -15.69 16.20 10.97
N SER A 237 -16.34 17.27 10.50
CA SER A 237 -17.70 17.65 10.91
C SER A 237 -18.73 16.56 10.62
N ARG A 238 -18.65 15.88 9.47
CA ARG A 238 -19.51 14.73 9.15
C ARG A 238 -19.26 13.55 10.09
N ILE A 239 -18.00 13.24 10.42
CA ILE A 239 -17.66 12.15 11.35
C ILE A 239 -18.22 12.45 12.75
N LYS A 240 -18.02 13.68 13.25
CA LYS A 240 -18.60 14.16 14.53
C LYS A 240 -20.12 13.94 14.55
N SER A 241 -20.85 14.52 13.59
CA SER A 241 -22.32 14.47 13.59
C SER A 241 -22.89 13.06 13.40
N ASN A 242 -22.20 12.17 12.66
CA ASN A 242 -22.62 10.77 12.56
C ASN A 242 -22.40 10.02 13.88
N ILE A 243 -21.27 10.24 14.56
CA ILE A 243 -21.02 9.63 15.89
C ILE A 243 -22.05 10.11 16.92
N GLU A 244 -22.32 11.42 16.99
CA GLU A 244 -23.34 12.00 17.87
C GLU A 244 -24.72 11.39 17.60
N LEU A 245 -25.11 11.25 16.33
CA LEU A 245 -26.37 10.62 15.92
C LEU A 245 -26.43 9.12 16.28
N MET A 246 -25.34 8.36 16.09
CA MET A 246 -25.28 6.94 16.44
C MET A 246 -25.41 6.72 17.95
N VAL A 247 -24.74 7.52 18.77
CA VAL A 247 -24.85 7.44 20.24
C VAL A 247 -26.26 7.82 20.70
N ALA A 248 -26.82 8.92 20.17
CA ALA A 248 -28.16 9.39 20.54
C ALA A 248 -29.28 8.40 20.13
N THR A 249 -29.16 7.74 18.97
CA THR A 249 -30.18 6.79 18.48
C THR A 249 -30.01 5.38 19.05
N ASN A 250 -28.80 4.98 19.46
CA ASN A 250 -28.52 3.67 20.06
C ASN A 250 -28.53 3.71 21.61
N GLY A 251 -29.47 4.46 22.19
CA GLY A 251 -29.74 4.46 23.63
C GLY A 251 -28.62 5.03 24.51
N GLY A 252 -27.74 5.88 23.97
CA GLY A 252 -26.60 6.44 24.70
C GLY A 252 -25.37 5.53 24.75
N ASN A 253 -25.36 4.38 24.07
CA ASN A 253 -24.18 3.54 23.98
C ASN A 253 -23.09 4.22 23.12
N LYS A 254 -21.98 4.57 23.76
CA LYS A 254 -20.75 5.09 23.11
C LYS A 254 -20.29 4.17 21.96
N VAL A 255 -19.70 4.72 20.90
CA VAL A 255 -19.23 3.96 19.72
C VAL A 255 -17.92 3.21 19.97
N VAL A 256 -17.72 2.09 19.27
CA VAL A 256 -16.42 1.44 19.10
C VAL A 256 -15.87 1.84 17.73
N VAL A 257 -14.71 2.49 17.71
CA VAL A 257 -14.06 2.95 16.49
C VAL A 257 -12.98 1.97 16.09
N ILE A 258 -12.88 1.64 14.81
CA ILE A 258 -11.92 0.70 14.23
C ILE A 258 -11.17 1.40 13.09
N PRO A 259 -10.07 2.13 13.38
CA PRO A 259 -9.22 2.68 12.35
C PRO A 259 -8.21 1.66 11.84
N HIS A 260 -7.93 1.65 10.54
CA HIS A 260 -6.87 0.82 9.92
C HIS A 260 -5.77 1.67 9.32
N SER A 261 -4.51 1.25 9.48
CA SER A 261 -3.34 1.86 8.82
C SER A 261 -3.30 3.38 9.04
N MET A 262 -3.08 4.19 8.00
CA MET A 262 -3.12 5.67 8.07
C MET A 262 -4.41 6.24 8.71
N GLY A 263 -5.53 5.50 8.67
CA GLY A 263 -6.79 5.86 9.33
C GLY A 263 -6.64 6.01 10.85
N VAL A 264 -5.67 5.33 11.47
CA VAL A 264 -5.28 5.50 12.88
C VAL A 264 -4.77 6.92 13.16
N LEU A 265 -3.89 7.44 12.29
CA LEU A 265 -3.37 8.80 12.41
C LEU A 265 -4.45 9.84 12.11
N TYR A 266 -5.33 9.56 11.15
CA TYR A 266 -6.48 10.41 10.83
C TYR A 266 -7.50 10.46 11.99
N PHE A 267 -7.72 9.34 12.69
CA PHE A 267 -8.61 9.31 13.86
C PHE A 267 -7.98 9.94 15.11
N LEU A 268 -6.65 9.83 15.29
CA LEU A 268 -5.92 10.59 16.31
C LEU A 268 -6.07 12.11 16.08
N HIS A 269 -5.92 12.56 14.84
CA HIS A 269 -6.19 13.95 14.43
C HIS A 269 -7.64 14.35 14.72
N PHE A 270 -8.61 13.50 14.36
CA PHE A 270 -10.03 13.76 14.63
C PHE A 270 -10.33 13.90 16.13
N MET A 271 -9.77 13.05 17.00
CA MET A 271 -9.97 13.13 18.44
C MET A 271 -9.51 14.47 19.04
N LYS A 272 -8.45 15.08 18.50
CA LYS A 272 -8.03 16.43 18.92
C LYS A 272 -8.78 17.55 18.23
N TRP A 273 -9.04 17.42 16.93
CA TRP A 273 -9.88 18.36 16.19
C TRP A 273 -11.26 18.52 16.84
N VAL A 274 -11.90 17.43 17.29
CA VAL A 274 -13.26 17.49 17.86
C VAL A 274 -13.29 18.10 19.27
N GLU A 275 -12.25 17.90 20.08
CA GLU A 275 -12.12 18.59 21.38
C GLU A 275 -11.84 20.09 21.22
N ALA A 276 -11.04 20.47 20.21
CA ALA A 276 -10.54 21.82 19.99
C ALA A 276 -11.64 22.84 19.60
N PRO A 277 -11.50 24.12 19.98
CA PRO A 277 -12.49 25.15 19.68
C PRO A 277 -12.54 25.52 18.18
N GLY A 278 -13.72 25.91 17.71
CA GLY A 278 -13.90 26.51 16.39
C GLY A 278 -13.23 27.90 16.30
N PRO A 279 -12.80 28.34 15.10
CA PRO A 279 -13.07 27.72 13.79
C PRO A 279 -12.04 26.66 13.35
N MET A 280 -10.98 26.39 14.12
CA MET A 280 -9.94 25.42 13.73
C MET A 280 -10.34 23.97 14.04
N GLY A 281 -10.93 23.76 15.22
CA GLY A 281 -11.50 22.49 15.65
C GLY A 281 -13.03 22.44 15.52
N GLY A 282 -13.60 21.26 15.79
CA GLY A 282 -15.02 20.95 15.69
C GLY A 282 -15.87 21.41 16.85
N GLY A 283 -15.30 22.01 17.91
CA GLY A 283 -16.05 22.59 19.02
C GLY A 283 -16.95 21.61 19.76
N GLY A 284 -16.55 20.35 19.90
CA GLY A 284 -17.23 19.35 20.72
C GLY A 284 -16.95 19.49 22.22
N GLY A 285 -15.81 20.10 22.58
CA GLY A 285 -15.37 20.30 23.96
C GLY A 285 -14.54 19.13 24.50
N SER A 286 -13.79 19.38 25.57
CA SER A 286 -12.78 18.47 26.15
C SER A 286 -13.34 17.21 26.84
N ASP A 287 -14.66 16.97 26.79
CA ASP A 287 -15.30 15.74 27.26
C ASP A 287 -16.04 15.00 26.12
N TRP A 288 -15.91 15.46 24.87
CA TRP A 288 -16.61 14.88 23.73
C TRP A 288 -16.22 13.41 23.49
N CYS A 289 -14.93 13.08 23.52
CA CYS A 289 -14.47 11.70 23.40
C CYS A 289 -14.98 10.84 24.56
N ALA A 290 -14.98 11.37 25.79
CA ALA A 290 -15.47 10.68 26.98
C ALA A 290 -16.98 10.36 26.90
N LYS A 291 -17.77 11.27 26.30
CA LYS A 291 -19.20 11.09 26.07
C LYS A 291 -19.51 10.08 24.97
N HIS A 292 -18.73 10.07 23.89
CA HIS A 292 -19.14 9.38 22.65
C HIS A 292 -18.36 8.12 22.29
N ILE A 293 -17.16 7.87 22.84
CA ILE A 293 -16.30 6.74 22.45
C ILE A 293 -16.16 5.74 23.61
N LYS A 294 -16.37 4.44 23.34
CA LYS A 294 -16.08 3.32 24.25
C LYS A 294 -14.64 2.85 24.09
N ALA A 295 -14.23 2.64 22.83
CA ALA A 295 -12.92 2.09 22.49
C ALA A 295 -12.45 2.57 21.12
N VAL A 296 -11.13 2.66 20.96
CA VAL A 296 -10.47 2.85 19.66
C VAL A 296 -9.56 1.64 19.40
N MET A 297 -9.92 0.85 18.39
CA MET A 297 -9.31 -0.43 18.05
C MET A 297 -8.44 -0.26 16.80
N ASN A 298 -7.18 0.14 17.01
CA ASN A 298 -6.28 0.59 15.95
C ASN A 298 -5.59 -0.60 15.27
N ILE A 299 -5.99 -0.93 14.03
CA ILE A 299 -5.45 -2.06 13.28
C ILE A 299 -4.25 -1.61 12.43
N GLY A 300 -3.06 -2.16 12.68
CA GLY A 300 -1.84 -1.86 11.91
C GLY A 300 -1.47 -0.37 11.92
N GLY A 301 -1.64 0.31 13.06
CA GLY A 301 -1.51 1.77 13.16
C GLY A 301 -0.06 2.27 13.10
N PRO A 302 0.35 3.05 12.08
CA PRO A 302 1.72 3.55 11.96
C PRO A 302 1.91 4.82 12.80
N PHE A 303 1.71 4.73 14.12
CA PHE A 303 1.75 5.88 15.05
C PHE A 303 3.00 6.73 14.86
N LEU A 304 4.16 6.07 14.78
CA LEU A 304 5.46 6.69 14.59
C LEU A 304 5.88 6.82 13.11
N GLY A 305 5.02 6.47 12.15
CA GLY A 305 5.36 6.43 10.72
C GLY A 305 5.98 5.11 10.25
N VAL A 306 6.34 5.00 8.97
CA VAL A 306 6.94 3.80 8.36
C VAL A 306 8.08 4.15 7.39
N PRO A 307 9.20 3.41 7.40
CA PRO A 307 10.28 3.58 6.42
C PRO A 307 9.82 3.39 4.96
N LYS A 308 8.80 2.57 4.70
CA LYS A 308 8.20 2.38 3.36
C LYS A 308 7.66 3.68 2.74
N ALA A 309 7.25 4.66 3.56
CA ALA A 309 6.86 5.99 3.08
C ALA A 309 8.06 6.78 2.52
N ILE A 310 9.25 6.61 3.11
CA ILE A 310 10.48 7.29 2.67
C ILE A 310 10.87 6.82 1.28
N ALA A 311 10.98 5.50 1.06
CA ALA A 311 11.38 4.95 -0.23
C ALA A 311 10.35 5.25 -1.35
N GLY A 312 9.06 5.30 -1.02
CA GLY A 312 7.99 5.74 -1.92
C GLY A 312 8.12 7.22 -2.37
N ILE A 313 8.38 8.15 -1.45
CA ILE A 313 8.58 9.59 -1.75
C ILE A 313 9.92 9.84 -2.45
N PHE A 314 10.97 9.12 -2.02
CA PHE A 314 12.33 9.31 -2.49
C PHE A 314 12.53 8.78 -3.91
N SER A 315 12.19 7.51 -4.17
CA SER A 315 12.54 6.84 -5.43
C SER A 315 11.40 6.10 -6.12
N MET A 316 10.16 6.17 -5.60
CA MET A 316 9.03 5.35 -6.07
C MET A 316 9.31 3.84 -5.98
N GLU A 317 10.18 3.44 -5.06
CA GLU A 317 10.59 2.04 -4.91
C GLU A 317 10.09 1.49 -3.57
N ALA A 318 9.25 0.46 -3.65
CA ALA A 318 9.00 -0.46 -2.55
C ALA A 318 9.70 -1.80 -2.85
N ARG A 319 9.82 -2.67 -1.84
CA ARG A 319 10.32 -4.05 -1.99
C ARG A 319 9.77 -4.76 -3.22
N ASP A 320 8.48 -4.64 -3.47
CA ASP A 320 7.75 -5.31 -4.55
C ASP A 320 8.22 -4.85 -5.95
N ILE A 321 8.51 -3.55 -6.10
CA ILE A 321 8.99 -2.92 -7.34
C ILE A 321 10.47 -3.24 -7.56
N ALA A 322 11.28 -3.16 -6.51
CA ALA A 322 12.70 -3.50 -6.55
C ALA A 322 12.91 -4.98 -6.92
N VAL A 323 12.14 -5.89 -6.31
CA VAL A 323 12.11 -7.32 -6.64
C VAL A 323 11.63 -7.57 -8.07
N ALA A 324 10.57 -6.90 -8.53
CA ALA A 324 10.08 -7.04 -9.90
C ALA A 324 11.15 -6.65 -10.95
N ARG A 325 11.88 -5.54 -10.74
CA ARG A 325 13.03 -5.17 -11.58
C ARG A 325 14.12 -6.23 -11.54
N ALA A 326 14.47 -6.74 -10.36
CA ALA A 326 15.59 -7.68 -10.20
C ALA A 326 15.36 -9.01 -10.95
N PHE A 327 14.13 -9.53 -10.95
CA PHE A 327 13.79 -10.80 -11.61
C PHE A 327 13.35 -10.65 -13.08
N ALA A 328 12.86 -9.48 -13.50
CA ALA A 328 12.28 -9.29 -14.83
C ALA A 328 12.50 -7.88 -15.42
N PRO A 329 13.76 -7.43 -15.62
CA PRO A 329 14.04 -6.05 -16.07
C PRO A 329 13.29 -5.68 -17.36
N GLY A 330 13.36 -6.54 -18.38
CA GLY A 330 12.70 -6.35 -19.67
C GLY A 330 11.16 -6.46 -19.68
N VAL A 331 10.51 -6.60 -18.53
CA VAL A 331 9.04 -6.53 -18.37
C VAL A 331 8.59 -5.13 -17.95
N LEU A 332 9.42 -4.39 -17.20
CA LEU A 332 9.20 -2.96 -16.97
C LEU A 332 9.54 -2.15 -18.23
N ASP A 333 10.56 -2.55 -18.99
CA ASP A 333 10.98 -1.87 -20.23
C ASP A 333 9.99 -1.96 -21.41
N LYS A 334 8.79 -2.53 -21.24
CA LYS A 334 7.82 -2.74 -22.33
C LYS A 334 6.38 -2.31 -22.03
N ASP A 335 5.97 -1.27 -22.73
CA ASP A 335 4.62 -0.93 -23.21
C ASP A 335 3.44 -0.78 -22.22
N VAL A 336 3.60 -1.04 -20.92
CA VAL A 336 2.56 -0.76 -19.89
C VAL A 336 3.10 -0.07 -18.63
N PHE A 337 4.30 -0.45 -18.15
CA PHE A 337 4.89 0.08 -16.91
C PHE A 337 6.37 0.50 -17.09
N GLY A 338 6.61 1.33 -18.11
CA GLY A 338 7.94 1.87 -18.45
C GLY A 338 8.60 2.63 -17.29
N LEU A 339 9.93 2.79 -17.35
CA LEU A 339 10.68 3.62 -16.41
C LEU A 339 10.16 5.09 -16.36
N GLN A 340 9.63 5.60 -17.47
CA GLN A 340 8.92 6.89 -17.53
C GLN A 340 7.60 6.89 -16.74
N THR A 341 6.89 5.77 -16.67
CA THR A 341 5.67 5.61 -15.85
C THR A 341 5.97 5.84 -14.36
N LEU A 342 7.15 5.43 -13.88
CA LEU A 342 7.58 5.69 -12.50
C LEU A 342 7.76 7.20 -12.22
N GLN A 343 8.16 8.00 -13.21
CA GLN A 343 8.27 9.46 -13.06
C GLN A 343 6.91 10.15 -13.01
N HIS A 344 5.96 9.73 -13.85
CA HIS A 344 4.57 10.16 -13.78
C HIS A 344 3.93 9.81 -12.43
N MET A 345 4.14 8.56 -11.97
CA MET A 345 3.66 8.10 -10.66
C MET A 345 4.31 8.88 -9.51
N MET A 346 5.64 9.08 -9.54
CA MET A 346 6.35 9.89 -8.54
C MET A 346 5.82 11.32 -8.48
N ARG A 347 5.60 11.97 -9.63
CA ARG A 347 5.02 13.32 -9.67
C ARG A 347 3.63 13.35 -9.03
N MET A 348 2.78 12.37 -9.32
CA MET A 348 1.44 12.25 -8.73
C MET A 348 1.48 11.97 -7.23
N THR A 349 2.25 10.98 -6.76
CA THR A 349 2.28 10.64 -5.32
C THR A 349 2.93 11.73 -4.49
N ARG A 350 3.86 12.53 -5.05
CA ARG A 350 4.38 13.76 -4.45
C ARG A 350 3.36 14.92 -4.38
N THR A 351 2.12 14.71 -4.84
CA THR A 351 0.97 15.58 -4.54
C THR A 351 0.07 15.03 -3.45
N TRP A 352 0.18 13.75 -3.08
CA TRP A 352 -0.66 13.11 -2.07
C TRP A 352 -0.18 13.42 -0.65
N ASP A 353 -0.43 14.65 -0.19
CA ASP A 353 0.02 15.19 1.10
C ASP A 353 -0.29 14.29 2.31
N ALA A 354 -1.36 13.50 2.28
CA ALA A 354 -1.66 12.53 3.33
C ALA A 354 -0.51 11.54 3.61
N THR A 355 0.31 11.20 2.59
CA THR A 355 1.48 10.32 2.73
C THR A 355 2.51 10.84 3.72
N MET A 356 2.61 12.17 3.86
CA MET A 356 3.52 12.84 4.79
C MET A 356 3.22 12.45 6.25
N SER A 357 1.95 12.21 6.60
CA SER A 357 1.56 11.73 7.94
C SER A 357 2.27 10.46 8.38
N MET A 358 2.74 9.65 7.43
CA MET A 358 3.38 8.35 7.67
C MET A 358 4.92 8.39 7.63
N ILE A 359 5.55 9.56 7.52
CA ILE A 359 7.01 9.67 7.68
C ILE A 359 7.40 9.37 9.15
N PRO A 360 8.54 8.69 9.40
CA PRO A 360 9.11 8.48 10.73
C PRO A 360 9.11 9.71 11.64
N LYS A 361 8.52 9.58 12.83
CA LYS A 361 8.39 10.63 13.86
C LYS A 361 9.28 10.33 15.08
N GLY A 362 9.69 11.39 15.75
CA GLY A 362 10.55 11.38 16.94
C GLY A 362 12.04 11.25 16.65
N GLY A 363 12.45 11.34 15.38
CA GLY A 363 13.85 11.34 14.96
C GLY A 363 14.67 10.16 15.49
N ASP A 364 15.96 10.40 15.68
CA ASP A 364 16.93 9.39 16.09
C ASP A 364 16.66 8.85 17.50
N THR A 365 16.01 9.63 18.38
CA THR A 365 15.57 9.21 19.72
C THR A 365 14.62 8.00 19.67
N ILE A 366 13.79 7.91 18.64
CA ILE A 366 12.83 6.83 18.44
C ILE A 366 13.35 5.76 17.48
N TRP A 367 13.95 6.16 16.35
CA TRP A 367 14.30 5.24 15.26
C TRP A 367 15.74 4.75 15.28
N GLY A 368 16.58 5.29 16.17
CA GLY A 368 18.02 5.01 16.21
C GLY A 368 18.84 6.04 15.43
N GLY A 369 20.10 6.19 15.83
CA GLY A 369 21.11 7.00 15.13
C GLY A 369 22.03 6.15 14.26
N LEU A 370 23.26 6.63 14.02
CA LEU A 370 24.24 5.90 13.18
C LEU A 370 24.59 4.51 13.72
N ASP A 371 24.76 4.36 15.04
CA ASP A 371 25.34 3.13 15.64
C ASP A 371 24.46 2.49 16.72
N TRP A 372 23.17 2.85 16.75
CA TRP A 372 22.21 2.24 17.66
C TRP A 372 20.79 2.22 17.06
N SER A 373 19.98 1.26 17.47
CA SER A 373 18.52 1.30 17.29
C SER A 373 17.81 0.57 18.45
N PRO A 374 16.50 0.77 18.65
CA PRO A 374 15.74 0.07 19.69
C PRO A 374 15.75 -1.45 19.53
N GLU A 375 15.78 -1.96 18.29
CA GLU A 375 15.77 -3.38 17.96
C GLU A 375 17.14 -4.02 18.23
N GLY A 376 18.22 -3.37 17.80
CA GLY A 376 19.62 -3.69 18.12
C GLY A 376 20.21 -4.95 17.45
N TYR A 377 19.44 -5.99 17.17
CA TYR A 377 19.92 -7.24 16.56
C TYR A 377 18.95 -7.81 15.50
N CYS A 378 19.51 -8.61 14.58
CA CYS A 378 18.78 -9.31 13.52
C CYS A 378 18.13 -10.60 14.05
N ASN A 379 16.85 -10.58 14.44
CA ASN A 379 16.09 -11.82 14.72
C ASN A 379 15.25 -12.25 13.50
N CYS A 380 15.99 -12.59 12.45
CA CYS A 380 15.55 -12.50 11.05
C CYS A 380 15.42 -13.88 10.38
N SER A 381 15.39 -14.94 11.19
CA SER A 381 15.30 -16.34 10.78
C SER A 381 13.86 -16.75 10.43
N ALA A 382 13.57 -16.84 9.14
CA ALA A 382 12.34 -17.48 8.67
C ALA A 382 12.33 -18.96 9.14
N LYS A 383 11.32 -19.31 9.97
CA LYS A 383 11.16 -20.54 10.77
C LYS A 383 11.95 -20.56 12.09
N LYS A 384 11.22 -20.42 13.21
CA LYS A 384 11.55 -21.16 14.46
C LYS A 384 11.36 -22.66 14.21
N VAL A 385 12.38 -23.34 13.66
CA VAL A 385 12.39 -24.80 13.56
C VAL A 385 12.44 -25.38 14.97
N LYS A 386 11.51 -26.28 15.32
CA LYS A 386 11.52 -27.01 16.61
C LYS A 386 12.57 -28.13 16.63
N ASN A 387 13.86 -27.77 16.57
CA ASN A 387 14.98 -28.68 16.84
C ASN A 387 15.79 -28.17 18.05
N ASN A 388 16.14 -29.08 18.96
CA ASN A 388 16.91 -28.78 20.18
C ASN A 388 18.43 -28.76 19.92
N ASP A 389 18.88 -28.06 18.86
CA ASP A 389 20.30 -27.93 18.54
C ASP A 389 20.83 -26.57 19.00
N THR A 390 21.43 -26.55 20.19
CA THR A 390 22.10 -25.38 20.76
C THR A 390 23.42 -25.08 20.05
N ASN A 391 23.35 -24.42 18.90
CA ASN A 391 24.47 -23.66 18.34
C ASN A 391 24.06 -22.18 18.31
N GLY A 392 24.84 -21.34 19.01
CA GLY A 392 24.52 -19.92 19.16
C GLY A 392 24.58 -19.17 17.83
N ALA A 393 23.45 -18.65 17.38
CA ALA A 393 23.44 -17.63 16.34
C ALA A 393 24.18 -16.39 16.88
N VAL A 394 25.20 -15.93 16.15
CA VAL A 394 25.91 -14.71 16.51
C VAL A 394 24.99 -13.53 16.20
N GLU A 395 24.52 -12.83 17.23
CA GLU A 395 23.70 -11.63 17.09
C GLU A 395 24.51 -10.50 16.45
N LYS A 396 24.51 -10.45 15.11
CA LYS A 396 25.04 -9.31 14.35
C LYS A 396 24.20 -8.07 14.69
N ILE A 397 24.87 -7.03 15.19
CA ILE A 397 24.28 -5.71 15.37
C ILE A 397 24.02 -5.13 13.98
N VAL A 398 22.78 -4.69 13.73
CA VAL A 398 22.37 -4.08 12.46
C VAL A 398 22.00 -2.62 12.74
N ASN A 399 22.61 -1.71 11.99
CA ASN A 399 22.51 -0.26 12.20
C ASN A 399 21.18 0.31 11.65
N TYR A 400 20.04 -0.18 12.13
CA TYR A 400 18.71 0.18 11.59
C TYR A 400 18.38 1.68 11.67
N GLY A 401 19.04 2.47 12.52
CA GLY A 401 18.89 3.94 12.52
C GLY A 401 19.37 4.61 11.23
N ARG A 402 20.21 3.93 10.43
CA ARG A 402 20.67 4.36 9.09
C ARG A 402 19.61 4.07 8.01
N ILE A 403 18.44 4.73 8.12
CA ILE A 403 17.24 4.44 7.31
C ILE A 403 17.52 4.47 5.80
N VAL A 404 18.39 5.35 5.31
CA VAL A 404 18.94 5.28 3.93
C VAL A 404 20.46 5.32 3.99
N SER A 405 21.13 4.37 3.33
CA SER A 405 22.59 4.30 3.20
C SER A 405 22.99 4.16 1.73
N PHE A 406 23.92 4.98 1.25
CA PHE A 406 24.45 4.91 -0.12
C PHE A 406 25.65 3.97 -0.20
N GLY A 407 25.40 2.73 -0.65
CA GLY A 407 26.37 1.63 -0.68
C GLY A 407 26.21 0.64 0.49
N LYS A 408 26.40 -0.65 0.21
CA LYS A 408 26.34 -1.72 1.24
C LYS A 408 27.51 -1.59 2.22
N ASP A 409 28.68 -1.27 1.70
CA ASP A 409 29.90 -0.96 2.46
C ASP A 409 29.66 0.17 3.47
N VAL A 410 28.94 1.23 3.08
CA VAL A 410 28.53 2.33 3.98
C VAL A 410 27.51 1.87 5.03
N ALA A 411 26.54 1.03 4.65
CA ALA A 411 25.55 0.50 5.59
C ALA A 411 26.19 -0.37 6.69
N GLU A 412 27.21 -1.16 6.34
CA GLU A 412 27.92 -2.06 7.26
C GLU A 412 29.16 -1.42 7.93
N ALA A 413 29.59 -0.23 7.50
CA ALA A 413 30.77 0.44 8.06
C ALA A 413 30.59 0.87 9.53
N ASP A 414 31.71 0.91 10.25
CA ASP A 414 31.83 1.67 11.51
C ASP A 414 31.68 3.17 11.21
N SER A 415 30.88 3.91 11.99
CA SER A 415 30.59 5.34 11.71
C SER A 415 31.83 6.23 11.68
N SER A 416 32.91 5.87 12.40
CA SER A 416 34.19 6.61 12.37
C SER A 416 34.87 6.58 10.99
N LYS A 417 34.38 5.76 10.06
CA LYS A 417 34.90 5.59 8.69
C LYS A 417 33.97 6.20 7.63
N ILE A 418 32.83 6.77 8.02
CA ILE A 418 31.84 7.32 7.08
C ILE A 418 32.06 8.83 6.97
N GLU A 419 32.75 9.24 5.89
CA GLU A 419 32.87 10.65 5.53
C GLU A 419 31.54 11.15 4.94
N MET A 420 30.77 11.89 5.74
CA MET A 420 29.50 12.50 5.34
C MET A 420 29.72 13.97 4.94
N ILE A 421 29.47 14.30 3.67
CA ILE A 421 29.58 15.68 3.15
C ILE A 421 28.19 16.33 3.18
N ASP A 422 28.05 17.47 3.86
CA ASP A 422 26.75 18.16 3.95
C ASP A 422 26.26 18.63 2.56
N PHE A 423 25.00 18.36 2.27
CA PHE A 423 24.31 18.66 1.01
C PHE A 423 23.39 19.88 1.12
N ARG A 424 23.13 20.42 2.31
CA ARG A 424 22.16 21.52 2.52
C ARG A 424 22.54 22.79 1.74
N ASP A 425 23.82 23.14 1.74
CA ASP A 425 24.39 24.26 0.97
C ASP A 425 24.84 23.88 -0.46
N ALA A 426 24.56 22.66 -0.93
CA ALA A 426 25.02 22.21 -2.23
C ALA A 426 24.31 22.96 -3.38
N VAL A 427 25.12 23.62 -4.22
CA VAL A 427 24.63 24.39 -5.37
C VAL A 427 23.92 23.48 -6.38
N LYS A 428 22.59 23.55 -6.41
CA LYS A 428 21.76 22.97 -7.47
C LYS A 428 22.13 23.61 -8.80
N GLY A 429 22.45 22.78 -9.79
CA GLY A 429 23.11 23.22 -11.03
C GLY A 429 22.28 22.97 -12.28
N ASN A 430 22.33 23.90 -13.23
CA ASN A 430 21.68 23.74 -14.53
C ASN A 430 22.28 22.57 -15.34
N TYR A 431 21.42 21.95 -16.16
CA TYR A 431 21.72 20.70 -16.86
C TYR A 431 22.70 20.83 -18.03
N LEU A 432 23.30 19.70 -18.41
CA LEU A 432 23.99 19.53 -19.70
C LEU A 432 22.98 19.64 -20.86
N ALA A 433 23.35 20.34 -21.92
CA ALA A 433 22.44 20.84 -22.96
C ALA A 433 21.71 19.78 -23.82
N ASN A 434 22.02 18.48 -23.67
CA ASN A 434 21.39 17.40 -24.45
C ASN A 434 20.10 16.83 -23.81
N ALA A 435 19.71 17.28 -22.61
CA ALA A 435 18.54 16.74 -21.89
C ALA A 435 17.17 17.29 -22.36
N THR A 436 17.09 17.90 -23.54
CA THR A 436 15.85 18.48 -24.11
C THR A 436 14.87 17.44 -24.66
N GLN A 437 15.01 16.17 -24.28
CA GLN A 437 14.23 15.03 -24.78
C GLN A 437 13.61 14.17 -23.64
N CYS A 438 13.48 14.72 -22.44
CA CYS A 438 12.77 14.07 -21.33
C CYS A 438 11.28 14.41 -21.37
N ASP A 439 10.40 13.41 -21.57
CA ASP A 439 8.95 13.59 -21.60
C ASP A 439 8.35 14.04 -20.24
N VAL A 440 9.06 13.81 -19.14
CA VAL A 440 8.62 14.13 -17.77
C VAL A 440 9.68 14.94 -17.03
N TRP A 441 9.36 16.19 -16.70
CA TRP A 441 10.17 17.01 -15.80
C TRP A 441 9.78 16.78 -14.34
N THR A 442 10.77 16.69 -13.45
CA THR A 442 10.64 16.45 -12.00
C THR A 442 11.69 17.26 -11.23
N GLU A 443 11.56 17.39 -9.90
CA GLU A 443 12.53 18.15 -9.09
C GLU A 443 13.97 17.60 -9.19
N TYR A 444 14.14 16.32 -9.52
CA TYR A 444 15.47 15.73 -9.76
C TYR A 444 16.17 16.30 -10.99
N HIS A 445 15.42 16.73 -12.01
CA HIS A 445 15.96 17.44 -13.17
C HIS A 445 16.33 18.89 -12.82
N GLU A 446 15.58 19.54 -11.92
CA GLU A 446 15.87 20.88 -11.38
C GLU A 446 17.11 20.89 -10.47
N MET A 447 17.44 19.76 -9.83
CA MET A 447 18.54 19.61 -8.88
C MET A 447 19.92 19.42 -9.54
N GLY A 448 19.95 18.77 -10.71
CA GLY A 448 21.14 18.53 -11.51
C GLY A 448 22.16 17.57 -10.89
N VAL A 449 23.19 17.21 -11.68
CA VAL A 449 24.22 16.21 -11.29
C VAL A 449 24.97 16.60 -10.01
N GLY A 450 25.17 17.91 -9.77
CA GLY A 450 25.80 18.41 -8.54
C GLY A 450 25.01 18.08 -7.28
N GLY A 451 23.71 18.37 -7.27
CA GLY A 451 22.83 18.04 -6.14
C GLY A 451 22.57 16.54 -5.99
N VAL A 452 22.50 15.79 -7.11
CA VAL A 452 22.44 14.32 -7.09
C VAL A 452 23.67 13.72 -6.41
N LYS A 453 24.86 14.20 -6.76
CA LYS A 453 26.10 13.78 -6.12
C LYS A 453 26.13 14.17 -4.63
N ALA A 454 25.75 15.39 -4.27
CA ALA A 454 25.76 15.85 -2.88
C ALA A 454 24.89 14.96 -1.96
N VAL A 455 23.68 14.58 -2.40
CA VAL A 455 22.82 13.64 -1.66
C VAL A 455 23.48 12.26 -1.48
N ALA A 456 24.16 11.74 -2.51
CA ALA A 456 24.89 10.47 -2.40
C ALA A 456 26.22 10.58 -1.61
N ASP A 457 26.77 11.78 -1.45
CA ASP A 457 27.99 12.06 -0.69
C ASP A 457 27.73 12.46 0.78
N TYR A 458 26.48 12.67 1.18
CA TYR A 458 26.07 12.65 2.59
C TYR A 458 26.11 11.23 3.20
N LYS A 459 26.14 10.19 2.35
CA LYS A 459 26.26 8.76 2.66
C LYS A 459 25.12 8.12 3.46
N VAL A 460 24.72 8.68 4.59
CA VAL A 460 23.76 8.07 5.52
C VAL A 460 22.71 9.06 6.01
N TYR A 461 21.44 8.69 5.91
CA TYR A 461 20.32 9.44 6.46
C TYR A 461 19.65 8.67 7.59
N THR A 462 19.49 9.34 8.73
CA THR A 462 18.74 8.87 9.90
C THR A 462 17.33 9.49 9.90
N ALA A 463 16.49 9.15 10.88
CA ALA A 463 15.17 9.77 10.99
C ALA A 463 15.24 11.30 11.23
N GLY A 464 16.30 11.79 11.86
CA GLY A 464 16.56 13.22 12.05
C GLY A 464 16.92 13.95 10.75
N SER A 465 17.69 13.35 9.85
CA SER A 465 18.16 14.01 8.61
C SER A 465 17.31 13.72 7.36
N ILE A 466 16.36 12.78 7.41
CA ILE A 466 15.51 12.46 6.25
C ILE A 466 14.55 13.60 5.86
N LEU A 467 14.19 14.48 6.80
CA LEU A 467 13.38 15.66 6.48
C LEU A 467 14.19 16.67 5.66
N ASP A 468 15.46 16.91 6.00
CA ASP A 468 16.35 17.78 5.22
C ASP A 468 16.56 17.24 3.81
N LEU A 469 16.66 15.91 3.66
CA LEU A 469 16.68 15.26 2.34
C LEU A 469 15.44 15.67 1.53
N PHE A 470 14.24 15.56 2.10
CA PHE A 470 13.00 15.92 1.39
C PHE A 470 12.85 17.42 1.12
N HIS A 471 13.33 18.31 1.99
CA HIS A 471 13.43 19.74 1.68
C HIS A 471 14.31 19.97 0.45
N PHE A 472 15.40 19.20 0.30
CA PHE A 472 16.29 19.30 -0.85
C PHE A 472 15.70 18.65 -2.11
N VAL A 473 15.11 17.45 -2.05
CA VAL A 473 14.69 16.67 -3.24
C VAL A 473 13.22 16.78 -3.64
N ALA A 474 12.36 17.29 -2.76
CA ALA A 474 10.92 17.42 -2.96
C ALA A 474 10.35 18.70 -2.32
N PRO A 475 10.94 19.89 -2.54
CA PRO A 475 10.59 21.13 -1.83
C PRO A 475 9.11 21.52 -1.95
N LYS A 476 8.46 21.20 -3.08
CA LYS A 476 7.03 21.50 -3.32
C LYS A 476 6.11 20.64 -2.44
N LEU A 477 6.48 19.38 -2.19
CA LEU A 477 5.80 18.48 -1.25
C LEU A 477 6.01 18.94 0.20
N MET A 478 7.24 19.30 0.59
CA MET A 478 7.53 19.81 1.93
C MET A 478 6.76 21.10 2.24
N ALA A 479 6.77 22.07 1.31
CA ALA A 479 6.06 23.33 1.45
C ALA A 479 4.55 23.19 1.75
N ARG A 480 3.92 22.06 1.38
CA ARG A 480 2.54 21.72 1.81
C ARG A 480 2.53 20.85 3.07
N GLY A 481 3.39 19.83 3.13
CA GLY A 481 3.50 18.90 4.25
C GLY A 481 3.78 19.57 5.60
N ASP A 482 4.68 20.55 5.64
CA ASP A 482 5.10 21.24 6.87
C ASP A 482 4.01 22.15 7.46
N ASN A 483 3.02 22.56 6.66
CA ASN A 483 1.83 23.26 7.16
C ASN A 483 0.84 22.32 7.85
N HIS A 484 0.86 21.02 7.51
CA HIS A 484 -0.16 20.05 7.90
C HIS A 484 0.32 18.94 8.84
N PHE A 485 1.63 18.70 8.94
CA PHE A 485 2.19 17.57 9.68
C PHE A 485 3.42 17.97 10.50
N SER A 486 3.85 17.04 11.36
CA SER A 486 4.95 17.21 12.30
C SER A 486 5.55 15.85 12.68
N TYR A 487 6.82 15.87 13.06
CA TYR A 487 7.67 14.69 13.22
C TYR A 487 8.55 14.77 14.46
N GLY A 488 8.37 15.79 15.31
CA GLY A 488 9.22 16.04 16.45
C GLY A 488 8.83 15.21 17.68
N ILE A 489 9.40 15.62 18.80
CA ILE A 489 8.97 15.28 20.15
C ILE A 489 8.77 16.62 20.85
N ALA A 490 7.65 16.81 21.55
CA ALA A 490 7.42 18.07 22.26
C ALA A 490 8.35 18.18 23.48
N ASP A 491 9.01 19.33 23.68
CA ASP A 491 9.67 19.61 24.96
C ASP A 491 8.59 19.72 26.06
N ASN A 492 7.60 20.57 25.82
CA ASN A 492 6.46 20.82 26.71
C ASN A 492 5.13 20.76 25.95
N LEU A 493 4.28 19.78 26.27
CA LEU A 493 2.95 19.60 25.67
C LEU A 493 1.90 20.64 26.14
N ASP A 494 2.27 21.57 27.04
CA ASP A 494 1.46 22.74 27.41
C ASP A 494 1.86 24.02 26.62
N ASP A 495 2.79 23.93 25.67
CA ASP A 495 3.12 25.02 24.75
C ASP A 495 1.94 25.26 23.77
N PRO A 496 1.36 26.47 23.69
CA PRO A 496 0.22 26.78 22.82
C PRO A 496 0.43 26.48 21.33
N LYS A 497 1.67 26.31 20.84
CA LYS A 497 1.89 25.87 19.45
C LYS A 497 1.23 24.52 19.15
N TYR A 498 1.11 23.64 20.15
CA TYR A 498 0.48 22.32 20.02
C TYR A 498 -1.06 22.37 19.90
N GLU A 499 -1.67 23.55 20.05
CA GLU A 499 -3.06 23.80 19.66
C GLU A 499 -3.23 23.90 18.13
N HIS A 500 -2.16 23.99 17.33
CA HIS A 500 -2.27 24.00 15.86
C HIS A 500 -2.44 22.59 15.28
N TYR A 501 -3.33 22.45 14.29
CA TYR A 501 -3.73 21.16 13.71
C TYR A 501 -2.57 20.31 13.16
N LYS A 502 -1.41 20.90 12.84
CA LYS A 502 -0.23 20.17 12.34
C LYS A 502 0.37 19.16 13.33
N TYR A 503 0.05 19.29 14.62
CA TYR A 503 0.58 18.44 15.69
C TYR A 503 -0.37 17.31 16.10
N TRP A 504 -1.67 17.41 15.74
CA TRP A 504 -2.71 16.49 16.21
C TRP A 504 -2.62 15.07 15.66
N SER A 505 -1.82 14.84 14.60
CA SER A 505 -1.51 13.51 14.06
C SER A 505 -0.15 12.96 14.53
N ASN A 506 0.64 13.72 15.30
CA ASN A 506 1.88 13.24 15.90
C ASN A 506 1.63 12.84 17.37
N PRO A 507 1.66 11.54 17.73
CA PRO A 507 1.45 11.08 19.11
C PRO A 507 2.56 11.49 20.09
N LEU A 508 3.68 12.04 19.59
CA LEU A 508 4.79 12.61 20.39
C LEU A 508 4.71 14.15 20.54
N GLU A 509 3.75 14.79 19.89
CA GLU A 509 3.49 16.23 19.96
C GLU A 509 2.01 16.55 20.29
N THR A 510 1.24 15.54 20.70
CA THR A 510 -0.12 15.73 21.22
C THR A 510 -0.42 14.82 22.40
N LYS A 511 -1.42 15.21 23.20
CA LYS A 511 -1.94 14.45 24.34
C LYS A 511 -3.08 13.54 23.88
N LEU A 512 -3.44 12.52 24.65
CA LEU A 512 -4.73 11.84 24.50
C LEU A 512 -5.90 12.74 24.97
N PRO A 513 -7.16 12.43 24.61
CA PRO A 513 -8.34 13.14 25.11
C PRO A 513 -8.57 12.93 26.61
N ASN A 514 -9.40 13.77 27.23
CA ASN A 514 -9.76 13.60 28.64
C ASN A 514 -10.92 12.59 28.84
N ALA A 515 -10.62 11.30 28.61
CA ALA A 515 -11.63 10.24 28.51
C ALA A 515 -11.24 8.96 29.28
N PRO A 516 -11.17 8.96 30.63
CA PRO A 516 -10.65 7.83 31.40
C PRO A 516 -11.41 6.49 31.23
N ASP A 517 -12.72 6.52 30.92
CA ASP A 517 -13.50 5.30 30.66
C ASP A 517 -13.35 4.75 29.22
N MET A 518 -12.60 5.45 28.36
CA MET A 518 -12.33 5.04 26.98
C MET A 518 -11.12 4.12 26.96
N GLU A 519 -11.14 3.08 26.12
CA GLU A 519 -10.01 2.17 25.92
C GLU A 519 -9.30 2.42 24.60
N ILE A 520 -7.98 2.23 24.55
CA ILE A 520 -7.21 2.24 23.30
C ILE A 520 -6.51 0.89 23.15
N TYR A 521 -6.69 0.29 21.98
CA TYR A 521 -6.01 -0.95 21.60
C TYR A 521 -5.09 -0.64 20.40
N SER A 522 -3.85 -1.12 20.45
CA SER A 522 -3.01 -1.27 19.26
C SER A 522 -2.99 -2.74 18.84
N MET A 523 -3.45 -3.02 17.63
CA MET A 523 -3.76 -4.36 17.12
C MET A 523 -2.98 -4.59 15.83
N TYR A 524 -1.95 -5.44 15.83
CA TYR A 524 -1.05 -5.57 14.68
C TYR A 524 -0.45 -6.96 14.52
N GLY A 525 0.01 -7.25 13.31
CA GLY A 525 0.66 -8.52 12.99
C GLY A 525 2.13 -8.54 13.38
N VAL A 526 2.64 -9.73 13.65
CA VAL A 526 4.04 -9.98 14.00
C VAL A 526 4.54 -11.27 13.35
N GLY A 527 5.85 -11.43 13.28
CA GLY A 527 6.55 -12.54 12.62
C GLY A 527 6.80 -12.32 11.12
N ILE A 528 6.57 -11.12 10.58
CA ILE A 528 6.73 -10.82 9.15
C ILE A 528 7.91 -9.84 8.92
N PRO A 529 8.91 -10.20 8.08
CA PRO A 529 9.98 -9.29 7.68
C PRO A 529 9.44 -8.03 7.00
N THR A 530 9.54 -6.91 7.70
CA THR A 530 8.90 -5.62 7.41
C THR A 530 9.96 -4.55 7.15
N GLU A 531 9.76 -3.70 6.14
CA GLU A 531 10.80 -2.77 5.64
C GLU A 531 11.25 -1.75 6.71
N ARG A 532 12.56 -1.68 6.99
CA ARG A 532 13.12 -0.92 8.12
C ARG A 532 14.21 0.10 7.77
N ALA A 533 15.07 -0.23 6.80
CA ALA A 533 16.12 0.63 6.27
C ALA A 533 16.55 0.15 4.86
N TYR A 534 17.22 1.01 4.10
CA TYR A 534 17.47 0.81 2.67
C TYR A 534 18.93 1.08 2.27
N VAL A 535 19.47 0.23 1.41
CA VAL A 535 20.73 0.44 0.69
C VAL A 535 20.41 0.98 -0.70
N TYR A 536 20.93 2.15 -1.01
CA TYR A 536 20.72 2.87 -2.26
C TYR A 536 22.01 2.96 -3.08
N LYS A 537 21.84 3.13 -4.40
CA LYS A 537 22.88 3.47 -5.36
C LYS A 537 22.41 4.59 -6.31
N LEU A 538 23.37 5.17 -7.02
CA LEU A 538 23.11 6.10 -8.11
C LEU A 538 22.82 5.36 -9.43
N THR A 539 21.78 5.82 -10.14
CA THR A 539 21.55 5.47 -11.55
C THR A 539 22.56 6.21 -12.44
N PRO A 540 23.09 5.61 -13.52
CA PRO A 540 23.97 6.32 -14.46
C PRO A 540 23.34 7.59 -15.03
N SER A 541 24.09 8.71 -15.01
CA SER A 541 23.56 10.05 -15.30
C SER A 541 23.34 10.37 -16.79
N ALA A 542 23.12 9.36 -17.63
CA ALA A 542 22.99 9.51 -19.08
C ALA A 542 21.52 9.57 -19.57
N GLU A 543 20.56 9.30 -18.68
CA GLU A 543 19.17 8.98 -19.03
C GLU A 543 18.17 9.80 -18.20
N CYS A 544 16.99 10.05 -18.76
CA CYS A 544 15.91 10.81 -18.13
C CYS A 544 15.18 9.96 -17.05
N TYR A 545 15.88 9.52 -16.00
CA TYR A 545 15.34 8.62 -14.97
C TYR A 545 15.50 9.17 -13.54
N ILE A 546 14.91 8.46 -12.57
CA ILE A 546 15.08 8.76 -11.14
C ILE A 546 16.55 8.42 -10.76
N PRO A 547 17.31 9.36 -10.19
CA PRO A 547 18.76 9.19 -9.99
C PRO A 547 19.12 8.29 -8.81
N PHE A 548 18.16 7.99 -7.92
CA PHE A 548 18.35 7.16 -6.73
C PHE A 548 17.55 5.87 -6.85
N GLN A 549 18.22 4.74 -6.68
CA GLN A 549 17.65 3.40 -6.87
C GLN A 549 18.02 2.49 -5.69
N ILE A 550 17.10 1.65 -5.21
CA ILE A 550 17.42 0.63 -4.21
C ILE A 550 18.39 -0.37 -4.84
N ASP A 551 19.52 -0.64 -4.17
CA ASP A 551 20.52 -1.56 -4.68
C ASP A 551 20.11 -3.02 -4.45
N THR A 552 19.37 -3.56 -5.42
CA THR A 552 18.97 -4.96 -5.48
C THR A 552 20.13 -5.96 -5.54
N SER A 553 21.40 -5.53 -5.61
CA SER A 553 22.57 -6.40 -5.47
C SER A 553 23.14 -6.46 -4.05
N ALA A 554 22.70 -5.59 -3.14
CA ALA A 554 23.06 -5.61 -1.74
C ALA A 554 22.28 -6.71 -0.99
N GLU A 555 22.84 -7.93 -1.03
CA GLU A 555 22.37 -9.11 -0.28
C GLU A 555 23.21 -9.36 0.97
N GLY A 556 22.59 -9.76 2.07
CA GLY A 556 23.24 -10.19 3.32
C GLY A 556 23.55 -11.68 3.40
N GLY A 557 22.96 -12.50 2.52
CA GLY A 557 23.23 -13.92 2.41
C GLY A 557 22.83 -14.72 3.66
N SER A 558 23.69 -15.65 4.08
CA SER A 558 23.49 -16.44 5.31
C SER A 558 24.01 -15.75 6.57
N GLU A 559 24.83 -14.70 6.44
CA GLU A 559 25.48 -14.00 7.56
C GLU A 559 24.66 -12.79 8.04
N ASP A 560 23.83 -12.20 7.17
CA ASP A 560 22.83 -11.19 7.52
C ASP A 560 21.49 -11.52 6.84
N PRO A 561 20.60 -12.29 7.50
CA PRO A 561 19.31 -12.64 6.93
C PRO A 561 18.30 -11.47 6.85
N CYS A 562 18.62 -10.26 7.33
CA CYS A 562 17.73 -9.10 7.20
C CYS A 562 17.91 -8.34 5.89
N LEU A 563 19.14 -8.23 5.41
CA LEU A 563 19.46 -7.52 4.18
C LEU A 563 19.13 -8.39 2.96
N LYS A 564 18.05 -8.05 2.25
CA LYS A 564 17.62 -8.72 1.01
C LYS A 564 17.22 -7.69 -0.03
N GLY A 565 17.75 -7.79 -1.24
CA GLY A 565 17.50 -6.86 -2.35
C GLY A 565 17.74 -5.39 -2.02
N GLY A 566 18.73 -5.08 -1.16
CA GLY A 566 18.99 -3.72 -0.69
C GLY A 566 18.04 -3.21 0.39
N ILE A 567 17.25 -4.08 1.02
CA ILE A 567 16.30 -3.71 2.07
C ILE A 567 16.65 -4.48 3.35
N PHE A 568 16.89 -3.75 4.44
CA PHE A 568 16.93 -4.30 5.78
C PHE A 568 15.50 -4.39 6.32
N SER A 569 15.12 -5.57 6.81
CA SER A 569 13.81 -5.79 7.47
C SER A 569 13.90 -5.71 9.00
N THR A 570 12.78 -5.59 9.69
CA THR A 570 12.60 -5.93 11.12
C THR A 570 11.26 -6.65 11.32
N ASP A 571 10.87 -6.93 12.56
CA ASP A 571 9.56 -7.53 12.86
C ASP A 571 8.42 -6.52 12.66
N GLY A 572 7.26 -7.00 12.20
CA GLY A 572 6.10 -6.18 11.84
C GLY A 572 5.03 -6.94 11.07
N ASP A 573 4.17 -6.18 10.39
CA ASP A 573 3.02 -6.69 9.64
C ASP A 573 3.20 -6.71 8.11
N GLU A 574 4.44 -6.69 7.60
CA GLU A 574 4.87 -6.44 6.20
C GLU A 574 5.04 -4.95 5.86
N THR A 575 4.25 -4.04 6.45
CA THR A 575 4.23 -2.61 6.12
C THR A 575 4.66 -1.71 7.28
N VAL A 576 4.21 -2.03 8.49
CA VAL A 576 4.42 -1.26 9.73
C VAL A 576 5.31 -2.05 10.68
N PRO A 577 6.53 -1.55 10.99
CA PRO A 577 7.38 -2.17 12.01
C PRO A 577 6.68 -2.22 13.37
N VAL A 578 6.90 -3.29 14.15
CA VAL A 578 6.40 -3.44 15.52
C VAL A 578 6.71 -2.22 16.39
N LEU A 579 7.90 -1.61 16.23
CA LEU A 579 8.28 -0.36 16.87
C LEU A 579 7.21 0.75 16.69
N SER A 580 6.74 0.95 15.45
CA SER A 580 5.78 2.01 15.11
C SER A 580 4.36 1.72 15.59
N ALA A 581 3.93 0.46 15.52
CA ALA A 581 2.59 0.06 15.95
C ALA A 581 2.47 -0.06 17.48
N GLY A 582 3.49 -0.59 18.14
CA GLY A 582 3.44 -0.94 19.56
C GLY A 582 3.88 0.16 20.53
N PHE A 583 4.89 0.96 20.20
CA PHE A 583 5.61 1.80 21.18
C PHE A 583 4.72 2.74 22.00
N MET A 584 3.74 3.38 21.36
CA MET A 584 2.85 4.30 22.07
C MET A 584 1.98 3.57 23.12
N CYS A 585 1.48 2.36 22.84
CA CYS A 585 0.76 1.57 23.85
C CYS A 585 1.70 0.84 24.83
N ALA A 586 2.95 0.56 24.44
CA ALA A 586 3.94 -0.09 25.28
C ALA A 586 4.51 0.84 26.36
N LYS A 587 4.76 2.11 26.01
CA LYS A 587 5.44 3.09 26.88
C LYS A 587 4.82 4.48 26.84
N GLY A 588 4.66 5.08 25.66
CA GLY A 588 4.30 6.51 25.54
C GLY A 588 2.98 6.90 26.22
N TRP A 589 1.96 6.06 26.12
CA TRP A 589 0.63 6.22 26.73
C TRP A 589 0.37 5.20 27.86
N ARG A 590 1.37 4.44 28.29
CA ARG A 590 1.19 3.30 29.19
C ARG A 590 0.91 3.77 30.61
N GLY A 591 -0.36 3.75 31.01
CA GLY A 591 -0.81 4.36 32.27
C GLY A 591 -0.87 5.88 32.17
N LYS A 592 -0.60 6.59 33.27
CA LYS A 592 -0.67 8.07 33.29
C LYS A 592 0.70 8.68 32.97
N THR A 593 0.82 9.26 31.79
CA THR A 593 2.00 9.98 31.29
C THR A 593 1.59 11.40 30.86
N ARG A 594 2.56 12.26 30.51
CA ARG A 594 2.33 13.56 29.88
C ARG A 594 1.59 13.45 28.54
N PHE A 595 1.77 12.34 27.81
CA PHE A 595 1.04 12.02 26.58
C PHE A 595 -0.33 11.39 26.87
N ASN A 596 -0.51 10.67 28.00
CA ASN A 596 -1.79 10.13 28.48
C ASN A 596 -2.18 10.73 29.84
N PRO A 597 -2.54 12.02 29.91
CA PRO A 597 -2.80 12.70 31.18
C PRO A 597 -4.07 12.20 31.89
N ALA A 598 -5.00 11.61 31.14
CA ALA A 598 -6.22 11.00 31.68
C ALA A 598 -5.98 9.61 32.30
N GLY A 599 -4.89 8.92 31.93
CA GLY A 599 -4.65 7.53 32.33
C GLY A 599 -5.55 6.52 31.62
N ILE A 600 -5.93 6.80 30.37
CA ILE A 600 -6.72 5.92 29.49
C ILE A 600 -6.08 4.52 29.45
N PRO A 601 -6.84 3.43 29.68
CA PRO A 601 -6.34 2.07 29.53
C PRO A 601 -5.86 1.79 28.09
N THR A 602 -4.59 1.37 27.96
CA THR A 602 -3.94 1.05 26.69
C THR A 602 -3.47 -0.40 26.62
N TYR A 603 -3.95 -1.14 25.62
CA TYR A 603 -3.66 -2.56 25.43
C TYR A 603 -2.94 -2.83 24.10
N ILE A 604 -2.02 -3.80 24.09
CA ILE A 604 -1.40 -4.34 22.89
C ILE A 604 -2.03 -5.69 22.55
N ARG A 605 -2.41 -5.90 21.28
CA ARG A 605 -2.88 -7.19 20.75
C ARG A 605 -2.09 -7.54 19.49
N GLU A 606 -1.06 -8.37 19.66
CA GLU A 606 -0.25 -8.89 18.57
C GLU A 606 -0.83 -10.19 18.01
N TYR A 607 -0.72 -10.40 16.70
CA TYR A 607 -1.20 -11.59 16.01
C TYR A 607 -0.06 -12.23 15.20
N ASP A 608 0.51 -13.32 15.74
CA ASP A 608 1.48 -14.17 15.04
C ASP A 608 0.97 -14.51 13.63
N HIS A 609 1.74 -14.18 12.61
CA HIS A 609 1.45 -14.57 11.23
C HIS A 609 1.68 -16.08 11.04
N ALA A 610 0.60 -16.82 10.81
CA ALA A 610 0.67 -18.15 10.20
C ALA A 610 0.19 -18.06 8.74
N PRO A 611 1.05 -18.40 7.75
CA PRO A 611 0.63 -18.44 6.35
C PRO A 611 -0.36 -19.62 6.14
N PRO A 612 -1.30 -19.51 5.18
CA PRO A 612 -2.21 -20.60 4.85
C PRO A 612 -1.41 -21.85 4.44
N ALA A 613 -1.83 -23.01 4.94
CA ALA A 613 -1.18 -24.29 4.70
C ALA A 613 -1.38 -24.79 3.25
N ASN A 614 -2.48 -24.38 2.60
CA ASN A 614 -2.78 -24.74 1.21
C ASN A 614 -3.35 -23.55 0.42
N LEU A 615 -3.08 -23.53 -0.90
CA LEU A 615 -3.60 -22.53 -1.84
C LEU A 615 -5.15 -22.44 -1.87
N LEU A 616 -5.85 -23.48 -1.39
CA LEU A 616 -7.31 -23.53 -1.30
C LEU A 616 -7.90 -22.76 -0.11
N GLU A 617 -7.10 -22.38 0.90
CA GLU A 617 -7.59 -21.63 2.07
C GLU A 617 -7.78 -20.13 1.79
N GLY A 618 -7.26 -19.63 0.65
CA GLY A 618 -7.33 -18.21 0.29
C GLY A 618 -6.42 -17.33 1.15
N ARG A 619 -6.96 -16.21 1.65
CA ARG A 619 -6.26 -15.39 2.67
C ARG A 619 -6.31 -16.11 4.01
N GLY A 620 -5.14 -16.38 4.59
CA GLY A 620 -5.04 -17.18 5.82
C GLY A 620 -5.83 -16.58 6.98
N THR A 621 -6.67 -17.39 7.63
CA THR A 621 -7.47 -17.02 8.82
C THR A 621 -6.63 -16.67 10.05
N GLN A 622 -5.31 -16.86 9.96
CA GLN A 622 -4.29 -16.52 10.96
C GLN A 622 -3.18 -15.63 10.36
N SER A 623 -3.43 -14.96 9.22
CA SER A 623 -2.45 -14.03 8.64
C SER A 623 -2.30 -12.79 9.53
N GLY A 624 -1.05 -12.39 9.77
CA GLY A 624 -0.69 -11.10 10.36
C GLY A 624 -0.41 -10.00 9.33
N ALA A 625 -0.49 -10.25 8.03
CA ALA A 625 -0.06 -9.26 7.03
C ALA A 625 -1.00 -8.03 6.99
N HIS A 626 -0.45 -6.85 6.73
CA HIS A 626 -1.04 -5.53 7.02
C HIS A 626 -2.49 -5.34 6.56
N VAL A 627 -2.88 -5.94 5.43
CA VAL A 627 -4.27 -5.92 4.91
C VAL A 627 -5.02 -7.20 5.22
N ASP A 628 -4.35 -8.35 5.22
CA ASP A 628 -4.97 -9.67 5.45
C ASP A 628 -5.37 -9.89 6.93
N ILE A 629 -4.78 -9.14 7.86
CA ILE A 629 -5.10 -9.18 9.29
C ILE A 629 -6.58 -8.83 9.59
N MET A 630 -7.27 -8.10 8.70
CA MET A 630 -8.73 -7.88 8.79
C MET A 630 -9.56 -9.16 8.50
N GLY A 631 -8.92 -10.22 8.00
CA GLY A 631 -9.46 -11.58 7.91
C GLY A 631 -9.02 -12.50 9.07
N ASN A 632 -8.16 -12.04 9.99
CA ASN A 632 -7.63 -12.86 11.09
C ASN A 632 -8.72 -13.15 12.13
N PHE A 633 -8.98 -14.43 12.38
CA PHE A 633 -10.09 -14.87 13.23
C PHE A 633 -9.96 -14.38 14.68
N ALA A 634 -8.75 -14.28 15.22
CA ALA A 634 -8.52 -13.78 16.58
C ALA A 634 -8.72 -12.26 16.68
N LEU A 635 -8.31 -11.49 15.65
CA LEU A 635 -8.58 -10.05 15.59
C LEU A 635 -10.09 -9.77 15.48
N ILE A 636 -10.77 -10.49 14.59
CA ILE A 636 -12.23 -10.36 14.42
C ILE A 636 -12.94 -10.74 15.72
N GLU A 637 -12.50 -11.79 16.44
CA GLU A 637 -13.07 -12.18 17.72
C GLU A 637 -12.90 -11.09 18.80
N ASP A 638 -11.70 -10.51 18.95
CA ASP A 638 -11.45 -9.40 19.86
C ASP A 638 -12.35 -8.18 19.56
N VAL A 639 -12.44 -7.79 18.28
CA VAL A 639 -13.29 -6.68 17.82
C VAL A 639 -14.78 -6.92 18.11
N LEU A 640 -15.30 -8.12 17.79
CA LEU A 640 -16.70 -8.44 18.05
C LEU A 640 -17.02 -8.50 19.55
N ARG A 641 -16.09 -8.96 20.40
CA ARG A 641 -16.27 -8.97 21.86
C ARG A 641 -16.33 -7.55 22.44
N VAL A 642 -15.45 -6.63 22.03
CA VAL A 642 -15.49 -5.22 22.48
C VAL A 642 -16.74 -4.51 21.94
N ALA A 643 -17.14 -4.75 20.69
CA ALA A 643 -18.38 -4.21 20.11
C ALA A 643 -19.64 -4.71 20.86
N ALA A 644 -19.67 -5.98 21.27
CA ALA A 644 -20.69 -6.53 22.15
C ALA A 644 -20.61 -6.02 23.61
N GLY A 645 -19.52 -5.33 23.97
CA GLY A 645 -19.39 -4.58 25.22
C GLY A 645 -18.39 -5.08 26.23
N ALA A 646 -17.51 -6.02 25.87
CA ALA A 646 -16.38 -6.43 26.71
C ALA A 646 -15.34 -5.31 26.86
N THR A 647 -14.58 -5.40 27.95
CA THR A 647 -13.39 -4.58 28.27
C THR A 647 -12.10 -5.29 27.87
N GLY A 648 -10.99 -4.56 27.86
CA GLY A 648 -9.67 -5.13 27.55
C GLY A 648 -9.21 -6.14 28.60
N GLU A 649 -9.59 -5.96 29.87
CA GLU A 649 -9.35 -6.94 30.94
C GLU A 649 -10.10 -8.27 30.66
N GLU A 650 -11.34 -8.21 30.18
CA GLU A 650 -12.13 -9.39 29.78
C GLU A 650 -11.59 -10.07 28.51
N LEU A 651 -10.79 -9.39 27.68
CA LEU A 651 -10.00 -10.00 26.60
C LEU A 651 -8.68 -10.66 27.09
N GLY A 652 -8.40 -10.60 28.39
CA GLY A 652 -7.13 -11.05 28.98
C GLY A 652 -6.01 -10.01 28.94
N GLY A 653 -6.31 -8.75 28.63
CA GLY A 653 -5.34 -7.64 28.59
C GLY A 653 -4.38 -7.73 27.40
N ASP A 654 -3.10 -7.44 27.65
CA ASP A 654 -2.07 -7.47 26.63
C ASP A 654 -1.80 -8.88 26.11
N LYS A 655 -1.67 -8.99 24.79
CA LYS A 655 -1.19 -10.17 24.08
C LYS A 655 0.01 -9.76 23.25
N VAL A 656 1.22 -10.10 23.72
CA VAL A 656 2.50 -9.70 23.12
C VAL A 656 3.37 -10.94 22.91
N HIS A 657 3.95 -11.01 21.72
CA HIS A 657 4.81 -12.06 21.19
C HIS A 657 6.20 -11.50 20.79
N SER A 658 6.27 -10.19 20.52
CA SER A 658 7.48 -9.45 20.12
C SER A 658 8.31 -8.94 21.32
N ASP A 659 9.51 -8.42 21.03
CA ASP A 659 10.39 -7.76 22.00
C ASP A 659 9.97 -6.29 22.31
N ILE A 660 8.77 -5.81 21.93
CA ILE A 660 8.41 -4.39 21.96
C ILE A 660 8.63 -3.68 23.31
N PHE A 661 8.35 -4.34 24.44
CA PHE A 661 8.60 -3.74 25.76
C PHE A 661 10.10 -3.50 25.99
N LYS A 662 10.96 -4.49 25.69
CA LYS A 662 12.43 -4.42 25.75
C LYS A 662 13.00 -3.36 24.81
N TRP A 663 12.40 -3.18 23.62
CA TRP A 663 12.77 -2.09 22.71
C TRP A 663 12.35 -0.72 23.27
N SER A 664 11.18 -0.63 23.90
CA SER A 664 10.69 0.61 24.50
C SER A 664 11.53 1.05 25.72
N GLU A 665 12.10 0.12 26.47
CA GLU A 665 13.04 0.41 27.57
C GLU A 665 14.32 1.09 27.06
N ARG A 666 14.84 0.67 25.88
CA ARG A 666 16.04 1.24 25.25
C ARG A 666 15.84 2.67 24.72
N ILE A 667 14.60 3.09 24.47
CA ILE A 667 14.27 4.44 23.98
C ILE A 667 14.23 5.42 25.16
N ASN A 668 15.15 6.37 25.19
CA ASN A 668 15.14 7.45 26.18
C ASN A 668 14.13 8.54 25.77
N LEU A 669 12.92 8.49 26.34
CA LEU A 669 11.83 9.45 26.11
C LEU A 669 11.25 9.86 27.46
N ASP A 670 11.14 11.17 27.70
CA ASP A 670 10.51 11.72 28.89
C ASP A 670 8.98 11.52 28.84
N LEU A 671 8.41 11.06 29.96
CA LEU A 671 7.01 10.64 30.12
C LEU A 671 6.25 11.46 31.18
#